data_AF-A0ABD3QHY9-F1
#
_entry.id   AF-A0ABD3QHY9-F1
#
_cell.length_a   1.000
_cell.length_b   1.000
_cell.length_c   1.000
_cell.angle_alpha   90.00
_cell.angle_beta   90.00
_cell.angle_gamma   90.00
#
_symmetry.space_group_name_H-M   'P 1'
#
loop_
_entity.id
_entity.type
_entity.pdbx_description
1 polymer ?
#
loop_
_entity_poly.entity_id
_entity_poly.type
_entity_poly.pdbx_seq_one_letter_code
_entity_poly.pdbx_strand_id
1 'polypeptide(L)'
;MTRTILIGKGRRITLDELRAISNNGANDVRLEMAQTDAPQQEDAAAAPTPSTNTTDEDLSSALSRLVLSLGDDGSMLSTAATKAALVLLSLTICQGRVLVSKDCGAKYEIATRVVELINFLNGSGATVQLPIDPTAFAHALTSLLGEEICPLDAFLVGSGEDKVAKSFVGRVISLARISLSLSLARTLASKSVSDAIASLSFERLSNKHRENANLVMTLDSYSSMAFDELRPHRGCIESAAVMRACLQGNNSVSDGGNLKGSNDTDGCVAITEEDKQAVKYTLTVPQYHGPSREAIVAACKTIELEINCSESSLVSGNGVGGDGLWDDTVAVLAAQSATSGVDALVFGSMTRAGINLSNATLRNTSNTLKDVASSLEKSTTSLQSALENEAQLGCLFITDELSKKEAELKAKEAEKAKRAAERMEVEGNASNSAPAGDEFAGMTEAQKAKILKKRAEKEAKAAAKRKAKEAKTAGGEAALTSLFGSGAALIYPLLTSSGGAIRAPSYCVDLSNELTIAQLEKSIESLLSGGLQRKPKVPKGTRDYLPEQMAIRDEAFSIIRRVFKRHGAVEIDTPVFELKETLTGKYGEDSKLIYDLADQGGELLALRYDLTVPFARFLAVNAVGNIKRFHIGKVYRRDQPALSRGRYREFYQCDFDIAGVYGRMVPDSECLAVACEILDALPIGDFGIKLNHRRLLDAILDLCGVPAEKFRTICSAVDKLDKEPWSEVRREMVEDKGLTGDVADRIGEFVVLKGKPWDMYNSLMREKKFGDHKGAMEAMEDMRILFEYLDAMDKLHFISFDLSLARGLDYYTGVIYEAVCMNGNTQVGSIGGGGRYDNLVSMFQEAGKVTPCVGVSVGIERVFTLMEERLRQQQGGSIKQPNVSVLVASAGGEGQLHHKMKLTNLLWAANISAEFNQQENPKLKFEIANALERDIPFMVIVGEEEAREGKCKVKDLRARTEETVETKHLVAVLREKGVVPVGCHRLGTASDEREARAARAAAAEERLAAEQTREPYTDIKLSEEERAKIRAERSAAAEARMTKEEKRQMKQKKKDTSDEPLRGPNTQNTMRWTAG
;
A
#
# COMPACT_ATOMS: atom_id res chain seq x y z
N MET A 1 -20.44 22.47 -25.30
CA MET A 1 -21.61 22.52 -24.39
C MET A 1 -21.23 23.60 -23.40
N THR A 2 -21.91 24.75 -23.43
CA THR A 2 -21.50 25.90 -22.63
C THR A 2 -21.68 25.58 -21.14
N ARG A 3 -20.58 25.49 -20.41
CA ARG A 3 -20.49 25.28 -18.97
C ARG A 3 -20.81 26.61 -18.26
N THR A 4 -21.91 26.67 -17.53
CA THR A 4 -22.27 27.84 -16.72
C THR A 4 -21.59 27.79 -15.36
N ILE A 5 -20.96 28.90 -14.95
CA ILE A 5 -20.36 29.08 -13.62
C ILE A 5 -21.14 30.17 -12.89
N LEU A 6 -21.71 29.80 -11.73
CA LEU A 6 -22.48 30.73 -10.89
C LEU A 6 -21.55 31.59 -10.02
N ILE A 7 -21.92 32.85 -9.78
CA ILE A 7 -21.27 33.78 -8.84
C ILE A 7 -22.29 34.16 -7.76
N GLY A 8 -22.01 33.86 -6.49
CA GLY A 8 -22.95 34.18 -5.40
C GLY A 8 -22.41 33.87 -4.01
N LYS A 9 -23.15 34.30 -2.98
CA LYS A 9 -22.72 34.31 -1.57
C LYS A 9 -22.22 32.95 -1.02
N GLY A 10 -22.78 31.84 -1.50
CA GLY A 10 -22.41 30.47 -1.07
C GLY A 10 -21.54 29.69 -2.06
N ARG A 11 -21.19 30.27 -3.22
CA ARG A 11 -20.46 29.55 -4.27
C ARG A 11 -18.95 29.67 -4.08
N ARG A 12 -18.26 28.55 -4.26
CA ARG A 12 -16.79 28.47 -4.28
C ARG A 12 -16.30 28.32 -5.71
N ILE A 13 -15.24 29.05 -6.06
CA ILE A 13 -14.57 29.01 -7.37
C ILE A 13 -13.20 28.34 -7.22
N THR A 14 -12.89 27.37 -8.07
CA THR A 14 -11.56 26.73 -8.12
C THR A 14 -10.58 27.52 -9.00
N LEU A 15 -9.26 27.31 -8.85
CA LEU A 15 -8.29 28.01 -9.72
C LEU A 15 -8.44 27.63 -11.19
N ASP A 16 -8.85 26.38 -11.48
CA ASP A 16 -9.05 25.92 -12.86
C ASP A 16 -10.29 26.55 -13.48
N GLU A 17 -11.37 26.72 -12.71
CA GLU A 17 -12.54 27.49 -13.17
C GLU A 17 -12.16 28.94 -13.45
N LEU A 18 -11.38 29.58 -12.55
CA LEU A 18 -10.92 30.95 -12.74
C LEU A 18 -10.04 31.10 -13.98
N ARG A 19 -9.10 30.17 -14.21
CA ARG A 19 -8.24 30.15 -15.40
C ARG A 19 -9.05 29.89 -16.69
N ALA A 20 -10.00 28.96 -16.66
CA ALA A 20 -10.88 28.68 -17.80
C ALA A 20 -11.74 29.90 -18.19
N ILE A 21 -12.25 30.66 -17.21
CA ILE A 21 -12.98 31.92 -17.45
C ILE A 21 -12.07 32.98 -18.05
N SER A 22 -10.80 33.00 -17.65
CA SER A 22 -9.83 34.05 -17.99
C SER A 22 -9.18 33.85 -19.36
N ASN A 23 -9.20 32.64 -19.91
CA ASN A 23 -8.61 32.31 -21.20
C ASN A 23 -9.59 32.53 -22.37
N ASN A 24 -9.15 33.27 -23.40
CA ASN A 24 -9.96 33.64 -24.57
C ASN A 24 -10.43 32.45 -25.43
N GLY A 25 -9.90 31.24 -25.24
CA GLY A 25 -10.24 30.05 -26.01
C GLY A 25 -11.54 29.34 -25.59
N ALA A 26 -12.17 29.76 -24.49
CA ALA A 26 -13.34 29.09 -23.93
C ALA A 26 -14.66 29.82 -24.30
N ASN A 27 -15.06 29.75 -25.58
CA ASN A 27 -16.45 30.07 -26.00
C ASN A 27 -17.52 29.18 -25.29
N ASP A 28 -17.06 28.20 -24.52
CA ASP A 28 -17.86 27.23 -23.78
C ASP A 28 -18.03 27.59 -22.28
N VAL A 29 -17.68 28.78 -21.79
CA VAL A 29 -17.91 29.16 -20.37
C VAL A 29 -18.72 30.45 -20.23
N ARG A 30 -19.86 30.39 -19.52
CA ARG A 30 -20.73 31.54 -19.23
C ARG A 30 -20.81 31.80 -17.73
N LEU A 31 -20.70 33.05 -17.31
CA LEU A 31 -20.91 33.45 -15.91
C LEU A 31 -22.35 33.88 -15.68
N GLU A 32 -22.96 33.45 -14.58
CA GLU A 32 -24.29 33.90 -14.18
C GLU A 32 -24.32 34.21 -12.68
N MET A 33 -25.11 35.20 -12.28
CA MET A 33 -25.33 35.50 -10.87
C MET A 33 -26.22 34.40 -10.24
N ALA A 34 -25.83 33.86 -9.10
CA ALA A 34 -26.67 32.92 -8.36
C ALA A 34 -27.90 33.67 -7.80
N GLN A 35 -29.10 33.13 -8.02
CA GLN A 35 -30.31 33.67 -7.39
C GLN A 35 -30.11 33.66 -5.87
N THR A 36 -30.27 34.83 -5.24
CA THR A 36 -30.21 34.93 -3.79
C THR A 36 -31.48 34.33 -3.20
N ASP A 37 -31.36 33.45 -2.20
CA ASP A 37 -32.46 33.13 -1.29
C ASP A 37 -32.77 34.40 -0.50
N ALA A 38 -33.51 35.33 -1.10
CA ALA A 38 -34.18 36.37 -0.37
C ALA A 38 -35.18 35.68 0.58
N PRO A 39 -35.25 36.06 1.87
CA PRO A 39 -36.32 35.57 2.72
C PRO A 39 -37.64 35.94 2.05
N GLN A 40 -38.53 34.97 1.87
CA GLN A 40 -39.92 35.24 1.55
C GLN A 40 -40.48 36.12 2.67
N GLN A 41 -40.52 37.43 2.45
CA GLN A 41 -41.32 38.35 3.22
C GLN A 41 -42.54 38.71 2.37
N GLU A 42 -43.68 38.17 2.80
CA GLU A 42 -44.99 38.75 2.55
C GLU A 42 -44.97 40.21 3.03
N ASP A 43 -44.81 41.15 2.09
CA ASP A 43 -45.59 42.38 2.04
C ASP A 43 -45.22 43.17 0.78
N ALA A 44 -46.22 43.45 -0.04
CA ALA A 44 -46.09 44.13 -1.31
C ALA A 44 -46.01 45.67 -1.12
N ALA A 45 -44.92 46.29 -1.59
CA ALA A 45 -44.95 47.66 -2.12
C ALA A 45 -43.67 47.95 -2.94
N ALA A 46 -43.85 48.10 -4.26
CA ALA A 46 -42.99 48.81 -5.22
C ALA A 46 -41.48 48.87 -4.92
N ALA A 47 -40.73 47.83 -5.32
CA ALA A 47 -39.31 47.94 -5.62
C ALA A 47 -39.13 48.01 -7.15
N PRO A 48 -38.25 48.88 -7.68
CA PRO A 48 -38.07 49.02 -9.12
C PRO A 48 -37.44 47.75 -9.70
N THR A 49 -37.97 47.28 -10.83
CA THR A 49 -37.33 46.28 -11.69
C THR A 49 -35.93 46.76 -12.08
N PRO A 50 -34.87 45.93 -11.98
CA PRO A 50 -33.55 46.30 -12.49
C PRO A 50 -33.67 46.50 -14.01
N SER A 51 -33.35 47.70 -14.49
CA SER A 51 -33.36 48.03 -15.90
C SER A 51 -32.26 47.25 -16.63
N THR A 52 -32.65 46.22 -17.38
CA THR A 52 -31.79 45.39 -18.23
C THR A 52 -31.39 46.08 -19.54
N ASN A 53 -31.04 47.37 -19.52
CA ASN A 53 -30.63 48.10 -20.73
C ASN A 53 -29.32 48.84 -20.50
N THR A 54 -28.19 48.14 -20.52
CA THR A 54 -27.02 48.65 -21.26
C THR A 54 -27.01 47.88 -22.56
N THR A 55 -27.15 48.57 -23.69
CA THR A 55 -27.03 47.92 -24.99
C THR A 55 -25.57 47.51 -25.19
N ASP A 56 -25.31 46.42 -25.93
CA ASP A 56 -23.94 46.04 -26.32
C ASP A 56 -23.20 47.20 -27.04
N GLU A 57 -23.95 48.14 -27.63
CA GLU A 57 -23.44 49.39 -28.22
C GLU A 57 -22.82 50.34 -27.18
N ASP A 58 -23.38 50.44 -25.96
CA ASP A 58 -22.85 51.31 -24.89
C ASP A 58 -21.51 50.78 -24.34
N LEU A 59 -21.43 49.46 -24.10
CA LEU A 59 -20.19 48.77 -23.70
C LEU A 59 -19.12 48.84 -24.79
N SER A 60 -19.48 48.65 -26.06
CA SER A 60 -18.55 48.80 -27.18
C SER A 60 -18.05 50.23 -27.35
N SER A 61 -18.88 51.25 -27.08
CA SER A 61 -18.49 52.67 -27.09
C SER A 61 -17.53 53.01 -25.94
N ALA A 62 -17.80 52.50 -24.73
CA ALA A 62 -16.94 52.68 -23.56
C ALA A 62 -15.56 52.01 -23.74
N LEU A 63 -15.53 50.79 -24.28
CA LEU A 63 -14.29 50.08 -24.60
C LEU A 63 -13.43 50.83 -25.62
N SER A 64 -14.06 51.39 -26.67
CA SER A 64 -13.37 52.20 -27.69
C SER A 64 -12.69 53.45 -27.11
N ARG A 65 -13.26 54.04 -26.05
CA ARG A 65 -12.69 55.21 -25.36
C ARG A 65 -11.52 54.83 -24.43
N LEU A 66 -11.56 53.65 -23.82
CA LEU A 66 -10.52 53.16 -22.92
C LEU A 66 -9.23 52.76 -23.68
N VAL A 67 -9.40 52.14 -24.86
CA VAL A 67 -8.30 51.67 -25.74
C VAL A 67 -7.37 52.82 -26.20
N LEU A 68 -7.85 54.07 -26.23
CA LEU A 68 -7.08 55.23 -26.69
C LEU A 68 -6.01 55.74 -25.69
N SER A 69 -5.93 55.19 -24.47
CA SER A 69 -5.03 55.71 -23.40
C SER A 69 -3.90 54.79 -22.94
N LEU A 70 -3.71 53.61 -23.54
CA LEU A 70 -2.84 52.56 -22.98
C LEU A 70 -1.51 52.44 -23.76
N GLY A 71 -0.40 52.72 -23.06
CA GLY A 71 0.98 52.44 -23.51
C GLY A 71 1.50 51.10 -22.97
N ASP A 72 2.44 50.49 -23.66
CA ASP A 72 2.97 49.12 -23.44
C ASP A 72 4.16 49.10 -22.44
N ASP A 73 3.96 49.62 -21.23
CA ASP A 73 5.05 49.87 -20.25
C ASP A 73 5.03 48.97 -18.99
N GLY A 74 4.32 47.84 -19.02
CA GLY A 74 4.30 46.87 -17.91
C GLY A 74 3.50 47.33 -16.68
N SER A 75 2.77 48.45 -16.80
CA SER A 75 1.86 49.00 -15.79
C SER A 75 0.46 48.37 -15.82
N MET A 76 0.20 47.46 -16.78
CA MET A 76 -1.11 46.89 -17.08
C MET A 76 -1.19 45.38 -16.77
N LEU A 77 -2.36 44.92 -16.35
CA LEU A 77 -2.68 43.50 -16.20
C LEU A 77 -2.84 42.85 -17.57
N SER A 78 -2.42 41.57 -17.69
CA SER A 78 -2.78 40.78 -18.86
C SER A 78 -4.29 40.64 -19.00
N THR A 79 -4.79 40.34 -20.21
CA THR A 79 -6.22 40.13 -20.45
C THR A 79 -6.80 39.05 -19.51
N ALA A 80 -6.04 37.97 -19.29
CA ALA A 80 -6.43 36.90 -18.37
C ALA A 80 -6.44 37.39 -16.91
N ALA A 81 -5.40 38.12 -16.47
CA ALA A 81 -5.34 38.66 -15.11
C ALA A 81 -6.43 39.70 -14.86
N THR A 82 -6.79 40.49 -15.87
CA THR A 82 -7.92 41.44 -15.85
C THR A 82 -9.23 40.68 -15.62
N LYS A 83 -9.53 39.66 -16.43
CA LYS A 83 -10.73 38.83 -16.27
C LYS A 83 -10.79 38.13 -14.91
N ALA A 84 -9.68 37.55 -14.45
CA ALA A 84 -9.59 36.92 -13.13
C ALA A 84 -9.84 37.92 -11.99
N ALA A 85 -9.27 39.13 -12.07
CA ALA A 85 -9.47 40.18 -11.08
C ALA A 85 -10.95 40.62 -11.03
N LEU A 86 -11.60 40.75 -12.18
CA LEU A 86 -13.03 41.08 -12.25
C LEU A 86 -13.92 39.98 -11.65
N VAL A 87 -13.62 38.69 -11.91
CA VAL A 87 -14.35 37.56 -11.31
C VAL A 87 -14.21 37.55 -9.79
N LEU A 88 -12.99 37.70 -9.29
CA LEU A 88 -12.73 37.75 -7.85
C LEU A 88 -13.34 38.99 -7.19
N LEU A 89 -13.37 40.13 -7.89
CA LEU A 89 -14.06 41.34 -7.45
C LEU A 89 -15.56 41.07 -7.28
N SER A 90 -16.24 40.53 -8.29
CA SER A 90 -17.67 40.17 -8.20
C SER A 90 -17.95 39.17 -7.09
N LEU A 91 -17.12 38.13 -6.97
CA LEU A 91 -17.25 37.11 -5.94
C LEU A 91 -17.14 37.74 -4.54
N THR A 92 -16.14 38.60 -4.35
CA THR A 92 -15.90 39.22 -3.05
C THR A 92 -16.99 40.22 -2.66
N ILE A 93 -17.52 40.98 -3.63
CA ILE A 93 -18.69 41.85 -3.43
C ILE A 93 -19.92 41.03 -3.02
N CYS A 94 -20.20 39.92 -3.70
CA CYS A 94 -21.35 39.05 -3.42
C CYS A 94 -21.28 38.37 -2.05
N GLN A 95 -20.06 38.09 -1.57
CA GLN A 95 -19.84 37.47 -0.27
C GLN A 95 -19.97 38.47 0.89
N GLY A 96 -20.28 39.74 0.61
CA GLY A 96 -20.52 40.77 1.63
C GLY A 96 -19.25 41.24 2.33
N ARG A 97 -18.08 41.01 1.73
CA ARG A 97 -16.75 41.26 2.31
C ARG A 97 -16.29 42.73 2.24
N VAL A 98 -17.15 43.62 1.73
CA VAL A 98 -16.86 45.05 1.64
C VAL A 98 -17.72 45.83 2.64
N LEU A 99 -17.05 46.63 3.48
CA LEU A 99 -17.62 47.69 4.32
C LEU A 99 -18.15 48.85 3.45
N VAL A 100 -19.19 48.61 2.66
CA VAL A 100 -20.04 49.69 2.14
C VAL A 100 -21.25 49.81 3.06
N SER A 101 -21.73 51.04 3.25
CA SER A 101 -22.97 51.39 3.94
C SER A 101 -24.11 50.41 3.62
N LYS A 102 -25.04 50.28 4.57
CA LYS A 102 -26.01 49.18 4.74
C LYS A 102 -27.00 48.89 3.59
N ASP A 103 -26.82 49.41 2.37
CA ASP A 103 -27.69 49.08 1.23
C ASP A 103 -27.20 47.84 0.47
N CYS A 104 -27.93 46.73 0.60
CA CYS A 104 -27.65 45.48 -0.11
C CYS A 104 -27.96 45.55 -1.62
N GLY A 105 -28.77 46.53 -2.08
CA GLY A 105 -29.17 46.67 -3.48
C GLY A 105 -28.02 47.05 -4.42
N ALA A 106 -27.25 48.08 -4.08
CA ALA A 106 -26.16 48.58 -4.92
C ALA A 106 -25.01 47.56 -5.09
N LYS A 107 -24.73 46.72 -4.08
CA LYS A 107 -23.67 45.69 -4.12
C LYS A 107 -23.93 44.62 -5.18
N TYR A 108 -25.17 44.14 -5.24
CA TYR A 108 -25.55 43.09 -6.19
C TYR A 108 -25.60 43.62 -7.63
N GLU A 109 -26.01 44.87 -7.80
CA GLU A 109 -26.01 45.56 -9.10
C GLU A 109 -24.59 45.70 -9.66
N ILE A 110 -23.62 46.15 -8.86
CA ILE A 110 -22.20 46.26 -9.28
C ILE A 110 -21.65 44.89 -9.69
N ALA A 111 -21.86 43.85 -8.89
CA ALA A 111 -21.38 42.50 -9.21
C ALA A 111 -22.01 41.94 -10.49
N THR A 112 -23.30 42.22 -10.71
CA THR A 112 -24.04 41.83 -11.92
C THR A 112 -23.45 42.50 -13.17
N ARG A 113 -23.17 43.80 -13.12
CA ARG A 113 -22.57 44.54 -14.24
C ARG A 113 -21.15 44.06 -14.57
N VAL A 114 -20.35 43.75 -13.56
CA VAL A 114 -19.01 43.16 -13.78
C VAL A 114 -19.13 41.77 -14.44
N VAL A 115 -20.11 40.95 -14.05
CA VAL A 115 -20.37 39.65 -14.71
C VAL A 115 -20.83 39.82 -16.16
N GLU A 116 -21.70 40.79 -16.46
CA GLU A 116 -22.10 41.14 -17.82
C GLU A 116 -20.90 41.58 -18.67
N LEU A 117 -20.03 42.43 -18.13
CA LEU A 117 -18.80 42.85 -18.79
C LEU A 117 -17.90 41.64 -19.11
N ILE A 118 -17.68 40.72 -18.18
CA ILE A 118 -16.84 39.53 -18.43
C ILE A 118 -17.46 38.64 -19.53
N ASN A 119 -18.78 38.41 -19.47
CA ASN A 119 -19.48 37.64 -20.51
C ASN A 119 -19.37 38.31 -21.88
N PHE A 120 -19.49 39.64 -21.95
CA PHE A 120 -19.29 40.41 -23.17
C PHE A 120 -17.85 40.25 -23.69
N LEU A 121 -16.85 40.35 -22.82
CA LEU A 121 -15.43 40.16 -23.19
C LEU A 121 -15.11 38.72 -23.64
N ASN A 122 -15.85 37.73 -23.16
CA ASN A 122 -15.72 36.35 -23.61
C ASN A 122 -16.45 36.10 -24.95
N GLY A 123 -17.61 36.72 -25.18
CA GLY A 123 -18.39 36.55 -26.41
C GLY A 123 -17.92 37.40 -27.61
N SER A 124 -17.33 38.57 -27.37
CA SER A 124 -16.88 39.50 -28.42
C SER A 124 -15.43 39.27 -28.89
N GLY A 125 -14.63 38.53 -28.12
CA GLY A 125 -13.18 38.39 -28.35
C GLY A 125 -12.37 39.66 -28.05
N ALA A 126 -12.99 40.70 -27.47
CA ALA A 126 -12.32 41.95 -27.14
C ALA A 126 -11.26 41.76 -26.03
N THR A 127 -10.07 42.33 -26.23
CA THR A 127 -8.98 42.32 -25.24
C THR A 127 -9.01 43.59 -24.42
N VAL A 128 -9.25 43.46 -23.12
CA VAL A 128 -9.17 44.56 -22.15
C VAL A 128 -8.05 44.29 -21.16
N GLN A 129 -7.23 45.31 -20.94
CA GLN A 129 -6.18 45.31 -19.94
C GLN A 129 -6.43 46.48 -18.99
N LEU A 130 -6.57 46.17 -17.70
CA LEU A 130 -6.72 47.20 -16.65
C LEU A 130 -5.38 47.45 -15.94
N PRO A 131 -5.14 48.66 -15.41
CA PRO A 131 -3.91 48.97 -14.67
C PRO A 131 -3.66 48.05 -13.47
N ILE A 132 -2.39 47.78 -13.15
CA ILE A 132 -2.00 47.04 -11.94
C ILE A 132 -2.18 47.91 -10.68
N ASP A 133 -2.07 49.24 -10.82
CA ASP A 133 -2.29 50.17 -9.71
C ASP A 133 -3.76 50.13 -9.25
N PRO A 134 -4.05 49.90 -7.96
CA PRO A 134 -5.42 49.75 -7.48
C PRO A 134 -6.31 50.98 -7.72
N THR A 135 -5.74 52.18 -7.68
CA THR A 135 -6.47 53.44 -7.88
C THR A 135 -6.82 53.62 -9.35
N ALA A 136 -5.83 53.42 -10.23
CA ALA A 136 -6.06 53.47 -11.67
C ALA A 136 -6.98 52.35 -12.17
N PHE A 137 -6.92 51.15 -11.58
CA PHE A 137 -7.83 50.04 -11.84
C PHE A 137 -9.28 50.42 -11.50
N ALA A 138 -9.50 50.98 -10.31
CA ALA A 138 -10.83 51.41 -9.85
C ALA A 138 -11.44 52.49 -10.75
N HIS A 139 -10.65 53.50 -11.13
CA HIS A 139 -11.10 54.55 -12.06
C HIS A 139 -11.42 53.98 -13.45
N ALA A 140 -10.53 53.15 -14.01
CA ALA A 140 -10.74 52.56 -15.33
C ALA A 140 -11.99 51.67 -15.35
N LEU A 141 -12.25 50.89 -14.30
CA LEU A 141 -13.45 50.08 -14.17
C LEU A 141 -14.71 50.94 -13.99
N THR A 142 -14.63 52.02 -13.21
CA THR A 142 -15.75 52.98 -13.04
C THR A 142 -16.14 53.61 -14.37
N SER A 143 -15.16 53.98 -15.20
CA SER A 143 -15.42 54.50 -16.56
C SER A 143 -16.03 53.45 -17.50
N LEU A 144 -15.74 52.16 -17.31
CA LEU A 144 -16.35 51.07 -18.09
C LEU A 144 -17.79 50.74 -17.67
N LEU A 145 -18.12 50.93 -16.39
CA LEU A 145 -19.43 50.58 -15.83
C LEU A 145 -20.40 51.78 -15.73
N GLY A 146 -19.89 53.02 -15.81
CA GLY A 146 -20.65 54.28 -15.73
C GLY A 146 -20.55 54.99 -14.37
N GLU A 147 -20.26 56.30 -14.39
CA GLU A 147 -20.00 57.12 -13.18
C GLU A 147 -21.20 57.23 -12.21
N GLU A 148 -22.44 57.16 -12.71
CA GLU A 148 -23.65 57.27 -11.89
C GLU A 148 -23.94 56.03 -11.02
N ILE A 149 -23.32 54.89 -11.30
CA ILE A 149 -23.65 53.59 -10.70
C ILE A 149 -22.60 53.13 -9.68
N CYS A 150 -21.34 53.58 -9.78
CA CYS A 150 -20.26 52.94 -9.02
C CYS A 150 -19.06 53.85 -8.69
N PRO A 151 -19.05 54.60 -7.58
CA PRO A 151 -17.83 55.24 -7.11
C PRO A 151 -16.94 54.20 -6.42
N LEU A 152 -16.15 53.43 -7.21
CA LEU A 152 -15.16 52.49 -6.63
C LEU A 152 -14.12 53.21 -5.75
N ASP A 153 -13.97 54.53 -5.90
CA ASP A 153 -13.11 55.39 -5.06
C ASP A 153 -13.44 55.27 -3.57
N ALA A 154 -14.70 54.98 -3.21
CA ALA A 154 -15.12 54.73 -1.83
C ALA A 154 -14.59 53.39 -1.25
N PHE A 155 -14.07 52.50 -2.09
CA PHE A 155 -13.57 51.17 -1.76
C PHE A 155 -12.04 51.13 -1.63
N LEU A 156 -11.36 52.24 -1.94
CA LEU A 156 -9.92 52.48 -1.78
C LEU A 156 -9.66 53.08 -0.39
N VAL A 157 -9.89 52.33 0.69
CA VAL A 157 -9.66 52.85 2.05
C VAL A 157 -8.15 52.98 2.33
N GLY A 158 -7.63 54.20 2.28
CA GLY A 158 -6.32 54.58 2.85
C GLY A 158 -5.54 55.62 2.04
N SER A 159 -5.19 56.75 2.66
CA SER A 159 -4.27 57.75 2.08
C SER A 159 -2.80 57.39 2.37
N GLY A 160 -2.03 57.02 1.34
CA GLY A 160 -0.58 56.74 1.37
C GLY A 160 -0.17 55.45 0.63
N GLU A 161 1.02 55.41 0.00
CA GLU A 161 1.48 54.30 -0.86
C GLU A 161 1.41 52.90 -0.19
N ASP A 162 1.79 52.79 1.08
CA ASP A 162 1.76 51.52 1.84
C ASP A 162 0.34 51.06 2.22
N LYS A 163 -0.62 51.98 2.31
CA LYS A 163 -2.03 51.69 2.63
C LYS A 163 -2.85 51.37 1.37
N VAL A 164 -2.51 51.97 0.23
CA VAL A 164 -3.11 51.65 -1.08
C VAL A 164 -2.76 50.21 -1.52
N ALA A 165 -1.54 49.75 -1.24
CA ALA A 165 -1.11 48.37 -1.51
C ALA A 165 -1.92 47.31 -0.73
N LYS A 166 -2.48 47.67 0.44
CA LYS A 166 -3.34 46.84 1.29
C LYS A 166 -4.84 47.08 1.10
N SER A 167 -5.20 47.85 0.06
CA SER A 167 -6.61 48.06 -0.30
C SER A 167 -7.28 46.77 -0.76
N PHE A 168 -8.60 46.72 -0.62
CA PHE A 168 -9.42 45.61 -1.11
C PHE A 168 -9.15 45.31 -2.60
N VAL A 169 -9.08 46.34 -3.43
CA VAL A 169 -8.77 46.23 -4.86
C VAL A 169 -7.35 45.70 -5.08
N GLY A 170 -6.36 46.20 -4.34
CA GLY A 170 -4.98 45.71 -4.43
C GLY A 170 -4.82 44.23 -4.03
N ARG A 171 -5.58 43.78 -3.03
CA ARG A 171 -5.64 42.37 -2.63
C ARG A 171 -6.25 41.49 -3.72
N VAL A 172 -7.39 41.90 -4.31
CA VAL A 172 -8.05 41.18 -5.42
C VAL A 172 -7.13 41.04 -6.63
N ILE A 173 -6.46 42.13 -7.02
CA ILE A 173 -5.49 42.11 -8.14
C ILE A 173 -4.36 41.12 -7.85
N SER A 174 -3.80 41.15 -6.64
CA SER A 174 -2.69 40.26 -6.26
C SER A 174 -3.12 38.79 -6.19
N LEU A 175 -4.29 38.49 -5.62
CA LEU A 175 -4.84 37.13 -5.56
C LEU A 175 -5.20 36.59 -6.94
N ALA A 176 -5.70 37.42 -7.86
CA ALA A 176 -5.98 37.02 -9.24
C ALA A 176 -4.70 36.57 -9.97
N ARG A 177 -3.63 37.37 -9.84
CA ARG A 177 -2.31 37.11 -10.39
C ARG A 177 -1.69 35.82 -9.84
N ILE A 178 -1.73 35.66 -8.51
CA ILE A 178 -1.27 34.43 -7.83
C ILE A 178 -2.09 33.22 -8.29
N SER A 179 -3.41 33.35 -8.39
CA SER A 179 -4.31 32.25 -8.78
C SER A 179 -4.03 31.72 -10.18
N LEU A 180 -3.85 32.61 -11.15
CA LEU A 180 -3.49 32.23 -12.53
C LEU A 180 -2.11 31.60 -12.59
N SER A 181 -1.13 32.19 -11.91
CA SER A 181 0.24 31.68 -11.87
C SER A 181 0.32 30.30 -11.22
N LEU A 182 -0.39 30.08 -10.12
CA LEU A 182 -0.45 28.78 -9.44
C LEU A 182 -1.15 27.72 -10.28
N SER A 183 -2.26 28.06 -10.95
CA SER A 183 -2.92 27.11 -11.86
C SER A 183 -1.97 26.70 -12.99
N LEU A 184 -1.27 27.66 -13.62
CA LEU A 184 -0.28 27.37 -14.66
C LEU A 184 0.91 26.56 -14.12
N ALA A 185 1.49 26.96 -12.99
CA ALA A 185 2.58 26.25 -12.35
C ALA A 185 2.18 24.80 -12.00
N ARG A 186 0.95 24.57 -11.51
CA ARG A 186 0.43 23.22 -11.22
C ARG A 186 0.35 22.37 -12.48
N THR A 187 -0.11 22.94 -13.60
CA THR A 187 -0.16 22.24 -14.90
C THR A 187 1.25 21.91 -15.41
N LEU A 188 2.16 22.89 -15.44
CA LEU A 188 3.53 22.69 -15.93
C LEU A 188 4.33 21.72 -15.05
N ALA A 189 4.12 21.80 -13.73
CA ALA A 189 4.73 20.89 -12.77
C ALA A 189 4.08 19.50 -12.76
N SER A 190 3.02 19.24 -13.53
CA SER A 190 2.38 17.93 -13.54
C SER A 190 3.37 16.85 -13.98
N LYS A 191 3.18 15.63 -13.46
CA LYS A 191 4.02 14.48 -13.81
C LYS A 191 3.98 14.16 -15.30
N SER A 192 2.84 14.42 -15.94
CA SER A 192 2.67 14.15 -17.35
C SER A 192 3.39 15.15 -18.25
N VAL A 193 3.65 16.38 -17.78
CA VAL A 193 4.37 17.40 -18.54
C VAL A 193 5.85 17.35 -18.20
N SER A 194 6.21 17.66 -16.94
CA SER A 194 7.60 17.84 -16.55
C SER A 194 8.41 16.54 -16.54
N ASP A 195 7.86 15.39 -16.12
CA ASP A 195 8.61 14.12 -16.18
C ASP A 195 8.72 13.60 -17.62
N ALA A 196 7.71 13.85 -18.47
CA ALA A 196 7.77 13.50 -19.89
C ALA A 196 8.90 14.26 -20.59
N ILE A 197 9.01 15.58 -20.37
CA ILE A 197 10.10 16.40 -20.91
C ILE A 197 11.46 15.96 -20.34
N ALA A 198 11.54 15.70 -19.04
CA ALA A 198 12.77 15.18 -18.41
C ALA A 198 13.19 13.83 -19.00
N SER A 199 12.24 12.98 -19.40
CA SER A 199 12.55 11.70 -20.06
C SER A 199 13.22 11.89 -21.43
N LEU A 200 12.85 12.93 -22.21
CA LEU A 200 13.54 13.25 -23.47
C LEU A 200 14.97 13.72 -23.23
N SER A 201 15.21 14.47 -22.16
CA SER A 201 16.56 14.89 -21.77
C SER A 201 17.38 13.73 -21.24
N PHE A 202 16.77 12.79 -20.52
CA PHE A 202 17.41 11.53 -20.14
C PHE A 202 17.90 10.77 -21.38
N GLU A 203 17.03 10.58 -22.39
CA GLU A 203 17.37 9.90 -23.65
C GLU A 203 18.58 10.54 -24.33
N ARG A 204 18.58 11.87 -24.43
CA ARG A 204 19.68 12.66 -25.00
C ARG A 204 21.00 12.48 -24.25
N LEU A 205 20.97 12.58 -22.93
CA LEU A 205 22.16 12.50 -22.09
C LEU A 205 22.72 11.07 -22.10
N SER A 206 21.86 10.06 -21.92
CA SER A 206 22.28 8.66 -21.86
C SER A 206 22.91 8.16 -23.17
N ASN A 207 22.36 8.54 -24.33
CA ASN A 207 22.84 8.04 -25.62
C ASN A 207 24.18 8.68 -26.05
N LYS A 208 24.45 9.95 -25.66
CA LYS A 208 25.79 10.57 -25.84
C LYS A 208 26.90 9.82 -25.10
N HIS A 209 26.58 9.17 -23.98
CA HIS A 209 27.55 8.43 -23.17
C HIS A 209 27.71 6.96 -23.58
N ARG A 210 26.93 6.46 -24.56
CA ARG A 210 27.02 5.09 -25.08
C ARG A 210 28.37 4.78 -25.75
N GLU A 211 29.08 5.79 -26.23
CA GLU A 211 30.44 5.63 -26.77
C GLU A 211 31.51 5.41 -25.68
N ASN A 212 31.21 5.72 -24.42
CA ASN A 212 32.08 5.49 -23.26
C ASN A 212 31.51 4.35 -22.41
N ALA A 213 31.97 3.13 -22.65
CA ALA A 213 31.40 1.83 -22.22
C ALA A 213 31.18 1.57 -20.71
N ASN A 214 31.37 2.54 -19.81
CA ASN A 214 31.39 2.31 -18.36
C ASN A 214 30.20 2.86 -17.57
N LEU A 215 29.13 3.34 -18.23
CA LEU A 215 27.99 3.91 -17.52
C LEU A 215 26.62 3.41 -18.03
N VAL A 216 26.22 2.22 -17.58
CA VAL A 216 24.89 1.66 -17.85
C VAL A 216 23.97 1.97 -16.66
N MET A 217 22.92 2.77 -16.87
CA MET A 217 21.87 2.98 -15.86
C MET A 217 20.83 1.85 -15.94
N THR A 218 20.32 1.42 -14.78
CA THR A 218 19.32 0.36 -14.67
C THR A 218 17.94 0.97 -14.37
N LEU A 219 16.85 0.35 -14.86
CA LEU A 219 15.48 0.75 -14.46
C LEU A 219 15.24 0.59 -12.95
N ASP A 220 16.06 -0.21 -12.27
CA ASP A 220 16.00 -0.43 -10.82
C ASP A 220 16.38 0.81 -10.01
N SER A 221 17.16 1.74 -10.59
CA SER A 221 17.40 3.07 -10.01
C SER A 221 16.13 3.90 -9.86
N TYR A 222 15.09 3.59 -10.65
CA TYR A 222 13.75 4.18 -10.54
C TYR A 222 12.76 3.25 -9.81
N SER A 223 13.27 2.25 -9.08
CA SER A 223 12.45 1.38 -8.23
C SER A 223 11.97 2.11 -6.98
N SER A 224 10.74 1.85 -6.54
CA SER A 224 10.23 2.35 -5.26
C SER A 224 11.05 1.85 -4.06
N MET A 225 12.01 0.95 -4.26
CA MET A 225 12.92 0.42 -3.24
C MET A 225 14.24 1.21 -3.16
N ALA A 226 14.68 1.86 -4.24
CA ALA A 226 15.87 2.70 -4.25
C ALA A 226 15.59 4.09 -3.64
N PHE A 227 14.32 4.48 -3.56
CA PHE A 227 13.88 5.69 -2.87
C PHE A 227 13.37 5.33 -1.47
N ASP A 228 14.24 4.97 -0.51
CA ASP A 228 14.01 5.31 0.89
C ASP A 228 15.07 4.85 1.89
N GLU A 229 15.14 5.56 3.02
CA GLU A 229 15.38 4.87 4.31
C GLU A 229 14.19 4.93 5.29
N LEU A 230 13.20 5.85 5.20
CA LEU A 230 12.10 5.90 6.19
C LEU A 230 10.70 6.40 5.74
N ARG A 231 10.53 7.14 4.64
CA ARG A 231 9.24 7.30 3.90
C ARG A 231 9.47 8.12 2.61
N PRO A 232 9.19 7.62 1.39
CA PRO A 232 9.41 8.42 0.19
C PRO A 232 8.19 9.32 -0.01
N HIS A 233 8.45 10.57 -0.36
CA HIS A 233 7.41 11.52 -0.70
C HIS A 233 6.58 11.01 -1.89
N ARG A 234 5.24 11.05 -1.82
CA ARG A 234 4.34 10.42 -2.80
C ARG A 234 4.62 10.91 -4.23
N GLY A 235 4.87 12.22 -4.38
CA GLY A 235 5.26 12.81 -5.67
C GLY A 235 6.50 12.19 -6.31
N CYS A 236 7.49 11.75 -5.53
CA CYS A 236 8.71 11.11 -6.06
C CYS A 236 8.42 9.73 -6.65
N ILE A 237 7.55 8.95 -6.00
CA ILE A 237 7.14 7.61 -6.46
C ILE A 237 6.37 7.74 -7.79
N GLU A 238 5.48 8.73 -7.87
CA GLU A 238 4.72 9.01 -9.09
C GLU A 238 5.64 9.44 -10.25
N SER A 239 6.62 10.33 -10.00
CA SER A 239 7.65 10.68 -10.99
C SER A 239 8.46 9.47 -11.45
N ALA A 240 8.92 8.63 -10.52
CA ALA A 240 9.69 7.44 -10.84
C ALA A 240 8.88 6.43 -11.69
N ALA A 241 7.56 6.34 -11.46
CA ALA A 241 6.67 5.51 -12.26
C ALA A 241 6.54 6.03 -13.71
N VAL A 242 6.37 7.34 -13.90
CA VAL A 242 6.34 7.96 -15.25
C VAL A 242 7.66 7.77 -15.96
N MET A 243 8.79 8.11 -15.31
CA MET A 243 10.12 7.96 -15.89
C MET A 243 10.39 6.51 -16.32
N ARG A 244 10.04 5.53 -15.48
CA ARG A 244 10.17 4.11 -15.85
C ARG A 244 9.32 3.75 -17.06
N ALA A 245 8.08 4.21 -17.10
CA ALA A 245 7.18 3.89 -18.20
C ALA A 245 7.67 4.52 -19.52
N CYS A 246 8.18 5.77 -19.47
CA CYS A 246 8.73 6.45 -20.64
C CYS A 246 10.04 5.82 -21.12
N LEU A 247 10.93 5.45 -20.20
CA LEU A 247 12.25 4.87 -20.52
C LEU A 247 12.20 3.35 -20.79
N GLN A 248 11.04 2.71 -20.66
CA GLN A 248 10.91 1.29 -20.90
C GLN A 248 11.21 0.94 -22.37
N GLY A 249 12.06 -0.06 -22.57
CA GLY A 249 12.49 -0.47 -23.91
C GLY A 249 13.56 0.42 -24.55
N ASN A 250 14.11 1.39 -23.81
CA ASN A 250 15.28 2.15 -24.25
C ASN A 250 16.52 1.24 -24.30
N ASN A 251 17.27 1.32 -25.40
CA ASN A 251 18.51 0.56 -25.62
C ASN A 251 19.66 0.95 -24.67
N SER A 252 19.61 2.14 -24.08
CA SER A 252 20.64 2.67 -23.16
C SER A 252 20.33 2.41 -21.68
N VAL A 253 19.17 1.79 -21.38
CA VAL A 253 18.77 1.41 -20.03
C VAL A 253 18.67 -0.12 -19.96
N SER A 254 19.41 -0.74 -19.04
CA SER A 254 19.34 -2.21 -18.89
C SER A 254 18.14 -2.62 -18.03
N ASP A 255 17.40 -3.64 -18.50
CA ASP A 255 16.62 -4.49 -17.61
C ASP A 255 17.63 -5.27 -16.77
N GLY A 256 17.66 -5.05 -15.45
CA GLY A 256 18.70 -5.49 -14.50
C GLY A 256 18.98 -7.01 -14.39
N GLY A 257 18.59 -7.83 -15.36
CA GLY A 257 18.75 -9.28 -15.38
C GLY A 257 20.06 -9.82 -15.95
N ASN A 258 20.98 -8.99 -16.45
CA ASN A 258 22.16 -9.48 -17.20
C ASN A 258 23.50 -8.79 -16.88
N LEU A 259 23.72 -8.34 -15.65
CA LEU A 259 25.08 -8.03 -15.19
C LEU A 259 25.80 -9.34 -14.79
N LYS A 260 26.21 -10.13 -15.78
CA LYS A 260 27.31 -11.09 -15.55
C LYS A 260 28.58 -10.27 -15.42
N GLY A 261 29.21 -10.34 -14.25
CA GLY A 261 30.47 -9.66 -13.98
C GLY A 261 31.51 -10.00 -15.05
N SER A 262 31.94 -8.98 -15.79
CA SER A 262 33.23 -8.99 -16.49
C SER A 262 34.21 -8.23 -15.59
N ASN A 263 35.04 -8.99 -14.87
CA ASN A 263 36.33 -8.51 -14.44
C ASN A 263 37.16 -8.31 -15.71
N ASP A 264 37.32 -7.08 -16.17
CA ASP A 264 38.46 -6.68 -16.99
C ASP A 264 38.84 -5.25 -16.60
N THR A 265 39.89 -5.17 -15.79
CA THR A 265 40.71 -3.98 -15.62
C THR A 265 41.51 -3.78 -16.90
N ASP A 266 41.19 -2.75 -17.68
CA ASP A 266 42.18 -1.87 -18.33
C ASP A 266 41.48 -0.86 -19.27
N GLY A 267 41.69 0.44 -19.01
CA GLY A 267 41.27 1.53 -19.90
C GLY A 267 40.34 2.56 -19.27
N CYS A 268 40.78 3.26 -18.23
CA CYS A 268 40.07 4.45 -17.74
C CYS A 268 40.25 5.62 -18.72
N VAL A 269 39.29 5.81 -19.62
CA VAL A 269 39.08 7.11 -20.30
C VAL A 269 38.58 8.09 -19.25
N ALA A 270 39.27 9.23 -19.10
CA ALA A 270 38.90 10.25 -18.14
C ALA A 270 37.51 10.81 -18.47
N ILE A 271 36.53 10.50 -17.61
CA ILE A 271 35.17 11.07 -17.64
C ILE A 271 35.31 12.57 -17.37
N THR A 272 34.75 13.43 -18.22
CA THR A 272 34.80 14.88 -18.00
C THR A 272 33.96 15.26 -16.78
N GLU A 273 34.26 16.39 -16.12
CA GLU A 273 33.44 16.86 -14.98
C GLU A 273 31.99 17.16 -15.40
N GLU A 274 31.78 17.52 -16.66
CA GLU A 274 30.45 17.72 -17.26
C GLU A 274 29.65 16.41 -17.32
N ASP A 275 30.30 15.29 -17.66
CA ASP A 275 29.68 13.96 -17.72
C ASP A 275 29.27 13.45 -16.32
N LYS A 276 30.11 13.65 -15.29
CA LYS A 276 29.77 13.28 -13.90
C LYS A 276 28.55 14.03 -13.39
N GLN A 277 28.44 15.30 -13.80
CA GLN A 277 27.38 16.18 -13.37
C GLN A 277 26.03 15.82 -14.04
N ALA A 278 26.02 15.51 -15.34
CA ALA A 278 24.82 15.06 -16.07
C ALA A 278 24.23 13.76 -15.48
N VAL A 279 25.09 12.83 -15.08
CA VAL A 279 24.73 11.54 -14.46
C VAL A 279 24.13 11.73 -13.07
N LYS A 280 24.73 12.62 -12.26
CA LYS A 280 24.21 13.01 -10.95
C LYS A 280 22.80 13.63 -11.06
N TYR A 281 22.55 14.46 -12.06
CA TYR A 281 21.24 15.06 -12.27
C TYR A 281 20.18 14.07 -12.75
N THR A 282 20.59 13.12 -13.59
CA THR A 282 19.73 12.07 -14.11
C THR A 282 19.19 11.14 -13.00
N LEU A 283 20.01 10.86 -11.99
CA LEU A 283 19.63 10.05 -10.81
C LEU A 283 18.74 10.81 -9.80
N THR A 284 18.72 12.14 -9.84
CA THR A 284 18.00 12.98 -8.87
C THR A 284 16.64 13.48 -9.38
N VAL A 285 16.26 13.19 -10.64
CA VAL A 285 14.98 13.65 -11.23
C VAL A 285 13.77 13.35 -10.33
N PRO A 286 13.51 12.11 -9.86
CA PRO A 286 12.34 11.85 -9.01
C PRO A 286 12.42 12.54 -7.65
N GLN A 287 13.62 12.72 -7.10
CA GLN A 287 13.83 13.37 -5.80
C GLN A 287 13.57 14.89 -5.88
N TYR A 288 13.85 15.49 -7.04
CA TYR A 288 13.79 16.92 -7.23
C TYR A 288 12.37 17.46 -7.47
N HIS A 289 11.55 16.69 -8.19
CA HIS A 289 10.18 17.12 -8.55
C HIS A 289 9.15 16.88 -7.42
N GLY A 290 9.34 15.87 -6.58
CA GLY A 290 8.34 15.47 -5.57
C GLY A 290 7.95 16.59 -4.59
N PRO A 291 8.86 17.04 -3.70
CA PRO A 291 8.58 18.08 -2.71
C PRO A 291 8.07 19.39 -3.33
N SER A 292 8.67 19.81 -4.45
CA SER A 292 8.27 21.03 -5.17
C SER A 292 6.84 20.97 -5.68
N ARG A 293 6.38 19.82 -6.19
CA ARG A 293 4.99 19.63 -6.62
C ARG A 293 3.99 19.70 -5.48
N GLU A 294 4.30 19.09 -4.33
CA GLU A 294 3.41 19.15 -3.17
C GLU A 294 3.33 20.57 -2.60
N ALA A 295 4.42 21.33 -2.60
CA ALA A 295 4.40 22.75 -2.24
C ALA A 295 3.46 23.57 -3.15
N ILE A 296 3.52 23.36 -4.47
CA ILE A 296 2.62 24.02 -5.44
C ILE A 296 1.17 23.61 -5.21
N VAL A 297 0.89 22.31 -5.06
CA VAL A 297 -0.49 21.81 -4.85
C VAL A 297 -1.07 22.28 -3.51
N ALA A 298 -0.27 22.30 -2.45
CA ALA A 298 -0.67 22.82 -1.14
C ALA A 298 -1.00 24.32 -1.24
N ALA A 299 -0.15 25.09 -1.92
CA ALA A 299 -0.40 26.51 -2.15
C ALA A 299 -1.67 26.76 -2.97
N CYS A 300 -1.94 25.95 -4.02
CA CYS A 300 -3.20 26.04 -4.76
C CYS A 300 -4.41 25.90 -3.83
N LYS A 301 -4.42 24.89 -2.96
CA LYS A 301 -5.53 24.68 -2.00
C LYS A 301 -5.67 25.85 -1.02
N THR A 302 -4.55 26.35 -0.50
CA THR A 302 -4.57 27.50 0.42
C THR A 302 -5.12 28.75 -0.27
N ILE A 303 -4.68 29.05 -1.51
CA ILE A 303 -5.19 30.21 -2.26
C ILE A 303 -6.65 30.02 -2.68
N GLU A 304 -7.09 28.80 -3.03
CA GLU A 304 -8.51 28.50 -3.24
C GLU A 304 -9.34 28.76 -1.98
N LEU A 305 -8.81 28.48 -0.80
CA LEU A 305 -9.47 28.85 0.45
C LEU A 305 -9.49 30.37 0.63
N GLU A 306 -8.36 31.06 0.43
CA GLU A 306 -8.27 32.52 0.57
C GLU A 306 -9.26 33.28 -0.34
N ILE A 307 -9.42 32.86 -1.60
CA ILE A 307 -10.40 33.51 -2.50
C ILE A 307 -11.86 33.19 -2.10
N ASN A 308 -12.12 32.04 -1.47
CA ASN A 308 -13.48 31.55 -1.18
C ASN A 308 -13.94 31.70 0.29
N CYS A 309 -13.07 31.98 1.25
CA CYS A 309 -13.41 32.12 2.68
C CYS A 309 -14.10 33.47 3.00
N SER A 310 -15.31 33.43 3.55
CA SER A 310 -15.93 34.60 4.19
C SER A 310 -15.20 34.93 5.49
N GLU A 311 -14.57 36.10 5.62
CA GLU A 311 -14.02 36.50 6.92
C GLU A 311 -15.12 36.60 7.99
N SER A 312 -14.78 36.13 9.19
CA SER A 312 -15.59 36.33 10.39
C SER A 312 -15.52 37.80 10.80
N SER A 313 -16.67 38.36 11.18
CA SER A 313 -16.77 39.68 11.79
C SER A 313 -15.70 39.89 12.87
N LEU A 314 -14.77 40.81 12.64
CA LEU A 314 -14.05 41.49 13.71
C LEU A 314 -15.03 42.45 14.40
N VAL A 315 -15.98 41.88 15.13
CA VAL A 315 -16.73 42.57 16.18
C VAL A 315 -16.54 41.73 17.45
N SER A 316 -15.32 41.74 17.99
CA SER A 316 -15.14 41.50 19.42
C SER A 316 -15.17 42.85 20.12
N GLY A 317 -16.17 43.04 20.97
CA GLY A 317 -16.31 44.25 21.78
C GLY A 317 -15.06 44.53 22.60
N ASN A 318 -14.34 45.57 22.22
CA ASN A 318 -13.79 46.61 23.09
C ASN A 318 -13.11 47.62 22.18
N GLY A 319 -13.50 48.89 22.33
CA GLY A 319 -13.02 49.98 21.50
C GLY A 319 -11.50 50.14 21.57
N VAL A 320 -10.82 49.62 20.56
CA VAL A 320 -9.50 50.08 20.11
C VAL A 320 -9.57 50.04 18.59
N GLY A 321 -9.44 51.20 17.94
CA GLY A 321 -9.47 51.36 16.49
C GLY A 321 -8.28 50.66 15.83
N GLY A 322 -8.44 49.37 15.53
CA GLY A 322 -7.57 48.65 14.62
C GLY A 322 -8.05 48.86 13.19
N ASP A 323 -7.21 49.50 12.37
CA ASP A 323 -7.39 49.65 10.92
C ASP A 323 -7.88 48.32 10.31
N GLY A 324 -9.02 48.34 9.60
CA GLY A 324 -9.63 47.17 8.95
C GLY A 324 -8.78 46.61 7.80
N LEU A 325 -7.64 46.00 8.15
CA LEU A 325 -6.64 45.43 7.26
C LEU A 325 -6.77 43.91 7.21
N TRP A 326 -6.80 43.34 6.02
CA TRP A 326 -6.75 41.90 5.76
C TRP A 326 -5.42 41.30 6.25
N ASP A 327 -5.45 40.09 6.82
CA ASP A 327 -4.23 39.34 7.14
C ASP A 327 -3.79 38.51 5.93
N ASP A 328 -2.82 39.03 5.17
CA ASP A 328 -2.26 38.36 4.00
C ASP A 328 -1.17 37.33 4.34
N THR A 329 -0.86 37.10 5.61
CA THR A 329 0.28 36.26 6.04
C THR A 329 0.19 34.84 5.46
N VAL A 330 -1.00 34.23 5.48
CA VAL A 330 -1.23 32.87 4.98
C VAL A 330 -1.06 32.81 3.45
N ALA A 331 -1.64 33.78 2.73
CA ALA A 331 -1.54 33.87 1.27
C ALA A 331 -0.09 34.13 0.81
N VAL A 332 0.63 35.01 1.51
CA VAL A 332 2.05 35.32 1.27
C VAL A 332 2.92 34.08 1.47
N LEU A 333 2.78 33.38 2.60
CA LEU A 333 3.55 32.16 2.89
C LEU A 333 3.27 31.05 1.87
N ALA A 334 2.00 30.85 1.51
CA ALA A 334 1.61 29.86 0.51
C ALA A 334 2.23 30.16 -0.86
N ALA A 335 2.12 31.40 -1.33
CA ALA A 335 2.67 31.81 -2.62
C ALA A 335 4.22 31.79 -2.62
N GLN A 336 4.90 32.20 -1.54
CA GLN A 336 6.36 32.08 -1.41
C GLN A 336 6.84 30.61 -1.44
N SER A 337 6.10 29.71 -0.76
CA SER A 337 6.39 28.28 -0.78
C SER A 337 6.26 27.71 -2.20
N ALA A 338 5.20 28.10 -2.93
CA ALA A 338 5.04 27.74 -4.34
C ALA A 338 6.16 28.32 -5.22
N THR A 339 6.52 29.59 -5.05
CA THR A 339 7.63 30.22 -5.80
C THR A 339 8.93 29.44 -5.60
N SER A 340 9.25 29.05 -4.36
CA SER A 340 10.44 28.23 -4.06
C SER A 340 10.38 26.86 -4.74
N GLY A 341 9.20 26.24 -4.78
CA GLY A 341 8.97 24.99 -5.52
C GLY A 341 9.14 25.16 -7.03
N VAL A 342 8.60 26.24 -7.61
CA VAL A 342 8.73 26.56 -9.04
C VAL A 342 10.17 26.87 -9.41
N ASP A 343 10.88 27.68 -8.62
CA ASP A 343 12.29 28.02 -8.84
C ASP A 343 13.19 26.79 -8.77
N ALA A 344 12.89 25.86 -7.86
CA ALA A 344 13.52 24.56 -7.90
C ALA A 344 13.27 23.91 -9.27
N LEU A 345 12.02 23.68 -9.67
CA LEU A 345 11.70 23.05 -10.97
C LEU A 345 12.42 23.71 -12.16
N VAL A 346 12.51 25.05 -12.20
CA VAL A 346 13.28 25.84 -13.18
C VAL A 346 14.75 25.42 -13.16
N PHE A 347 15.39 25.46 -11.99
CA PHE A 347 16.79 25.08 -11.84
C PHE A 347 17.03 23.65 -12.31
N GLY A 348 16.17 22.71 -11.94
CA GLY A 348 16.26 21.31 -12.41
C GLY A 348 16.18 21.19 -13.93
N SER A 349 15.27 21.93 -14.58
CA SER A 349 15.10 21.93 -16.03
C SER A 349 16.28 22.57 -16.77
N MET A 350 16.70 23.77 -16.37
CA MET A 350 17.84 24.49 -16.97
C MET A 350 19.15 23.71 -16.84
N THR A 351 19.32 23.06 -15.70
CA THR A 351 20.45 22.19 -15.44
C THR A 351 20.51 21.00 -16.42
N ARG A 352 19.38 20.33 -16.67
CA ARG A 352 19.31 19.23 -17.66
C ARG A 352 19.44 19.71 -19.10
N ALA A 353 19.08 20.95 -19.38
CA ALA A 353 19.36 21.60 -20.66
C ALA A 353 20.86 21.81 -20.90
N GLY A 354 21.68 21.87 -19.84
CA GLY A 354 23.13 22.10 -19.89
C GLY A 354 23.53 23.55 -19.60
N ILE A 355 22.64 24.33 -18.98
CA ILE A 355 22.90 25.73 -18.60
C ILE A 355 23.43 25.73 -17.17
N ASN A 356 24.72 26.05 -17.00
CA ASN A 356 25.33 26.25 -15.69
C ASN A 356 24.85 27.57 -15.08
N LEU A 357 23.95 27.49 -14.11
CA LEU A 357 23.61 28.63 -13.27
C LEU A 357 24.65 28.72 -12.15
N SER A 358 25.39 29.84 -12.07
CA SER A 358 26.00 30.23 -10.80
C SER A 358 24.88 30.34 -9.76
N ASN A 359 25.14 29.99 -8.49
CA ASN A 359 24.16 30.03 -7.40
C ASN A 359 23.51 31.42 -7.23
N ALA A 360 22.57 31.78 -8.11
CA ALA A 360 21.70 32.91 -7.97
C ALA A 360 20.61 32.44 -7.00
N THR A 361 20.93 32.60 -5.73
CA THR A 361 19.96 32.46 -4.65
C THR A 361 18.94 33.58 -4.85
N LEU A 362 17.87 33.32 -5.61
CA LEU A 362 16.70 34.19 -5.69
C LEU A 362 15.92 34.09 -4.36
N ARG A 363 16.53 34.52 -3.26
CA ARG A 363 15.80 34.80 -2.03
C ARG A 363 15.18 36.17 -2.18
N ASN A 364 13.96 36.21 -2.71
CA ASN A 364 13.12 37.40 -2.56
C ASN A 364 12.67 37.46 -1.08
N THR A 365 13.23 38.40 -0.33
CA THR A 365 12.83 38.75 1.04
C THR A 365 11.57 39.64 1.07
N SER A 366 10.70 39.58 0.06
CA SER A 366 9.52 40.44 0.05
C SER A 366 8.38 39.86 0.88
N ASN A 367 7.79 40.72 1.72
CA ASN A 367 6.72 40.40 2.66
C ASN A 367 5.34 40.87 2.18
N THR A 368 5.22 41.48 1.00
CA THR A 368 3.93 41.99 0.51
C THR A 368 3.30 41.05 -0.53
N LEU A 369 1.97 40.98 -0.53
CA LEU A 369 1.22 40.13 -1.46
C LEU A 369 1.47 40.51 -2.93
N LYS A 370 1.61 41.81 -3.23
CA LYS A 370 1.90 42.35 -4.57
C LYS A 370 3.25 41.90 -5.12
N ASP A 371 4.28 41.93 -4.29
CA ASP A 371 5.63 41.55 -4.69
C ASP A 371 5.74 40.04 -4.88
N VAL A 372 5.11 39.27 -3.99
CA VAL A 372 5.06 37.80 -4.11
C VAL A 372 4.28 37.38 -5.36
N ALA A 373 3.17 38.05 -5.69
CA ALA A 373 2.46 37.84 -6.94
C ALA A 373 3.37 38.07 -8.16
N SER A 374 4.15 39.16 -8.15
CA SER A 374 5.07 39.49 -9.24
C SER A 374 6.26 38.51 -9.33
N SER A 375 6.74 38.01 -8.19
CA SER A 375 7.79 36.98 -8.15
C SER A 375 7.29 35.66 -8.71
N LEU A 376 6.11 35.21 -8.28
CA LEU A 376 5.54 33.94 -8.71
C LEU A 376 5.21 33.93 -10.21
N GLU A 377 4.68 35.03 -10.75
CA GLU A 377 4.48 35.19 -12.20
C GLU A 377 5.79 35.03 -12.97
N LYS A 378 6.84 35.76 -12.56
CA LYS A 378 8.16 35.67 -13.18
C LYS A 378 8.72 34.25 -13.12
N SER A 379 8.65 33.60 -11.96
CA SER A 379 9.12 32.22 -11.77
C SER A 379 8.33 31.23 -12.62
N THR A 380 7.01 31.40 -12.74
CA THR A 380 6.14 30.53 -13.54
C THR A 380 6.44 30.66 -15.04
N THR A 381 6.59 31.89 -15.54
CA THR A 381 7.04 32.15 -16.92
C THR A 381 8.42 31.56 -17.17
N SER A 382 9.34 31.69 -16.20
CA SER A 382 10.68 31.08 -16.28
C SER A 382 10.61 29.55 -16.35
N LEU A 383 9.67 28.92 -15.62
CA LEU A 383 9.46 27.47 -15.66
C LEU A 383 8.95 27.03 -17.03
N GLN A 384 7.99 27.76 -17.59
CA GLN A 384 7.49 27.48 -18.93
C GLN A 384 8.61 27.53 -19.96
N SER A 385 9.37 28.64 -20.00
CA SER A 385 10.48 28.79 -20.95
C SER A 385 11.59 27.76 -20.73
N ALA A 386 11.90 27.40 -19.47
CA ALA A 386 12.88 26.35 -19.18
C ALA A 386 12.45 24.99 -19.74
N LEU A 387 11.19 24.59 -19.52
CA LEU A 387 10.64 23.34 -20.02
C LEU A 387 10.55 23.30 -21.55
N GLU A 388 10.14 24.40 -22.20
CA GLU A 388 10.09 24.52 -23.66
C GLU A 388 11.48 24.37 -24.28
N ASN A 389 12.49 25.04 -23.71
CA ASN A 389 13.89 24.93 -24.14
C ASN A 389 14.43 23.50 -23.93
N GLU A 390 14.15 22.88 -22.77
CA GLU A 390 14.54 21.49 -22.47
C GLU A 390 13.92 20.51 -23.48
N ALA A 391 12.63 20.65 -23.76
CA ALA A 391 11.90 19.83 -24.72
C ALA A 391 12.43 20.01 -26.14
N GLN A 392 12.69 21.25 -26.57
CA GLN A 392 13.23 21.56 -27.89
C GLN A 392 14.59 20.88 -28.12
N LEU A 393 15.49 20.91 -27.13
CA LEU A 393 16.78 20.24 -27.20
C LEU A 393 16.64 18.70 -27.33
N GLY A 394 15.66 18.11 -26.66
CA GLY A 394 15.33 16.68 -26.79
C GLY A 394 14.80 16.32 -28.18
N CYS A 395 13.87 17.11 -28.71
CA CYS A 395 13.30 16.91 -30.05
C CYS A 395 14.34 17.07 -31.17
N LEU A 396 15.23 18.06 -31.04
CA LEU A 396 16.35 18.27 -31.97
C LEU A 396 17.29 17.06 -31.98
N PHE A 397 17.61 16.53 -30.79
CA PHE A 397 18.45 15.33 -30.67
C PHE A 397 17.83 14.10 -31.36
N ILE A 398 16.55 13.82 -31.13
CA ILE A 398 15.84 12.70 -31.78
C ILE A 398 15.88 12.85 -33.31
N THR A 399 15.68 14.07 -33.81
CA THR A 399 15.66 14.35 -35.25
C THR A 399 17.03 14.18 -35.91
N ASP A 400 18.11 14.64 -35.27
CA ASP A 400 19.49 14.46 -35.75
C ASP A 400 19.86 12.96 -35.81
N GLU A 401 19.55 12.20 -34.77
CA GLU A 401 19.83 10.77 -34.71
C GLU A 401 19.00 9.94 -35.70
N LEU A 402 17.72 10.28 -35.91
CA LEU A 402 16.91 9.68 -36.99
C LEU A 402 17.55 9.94 -38.36
N SER A 403 18.00 11.18 -38.61
CA SER A 403 18.65 11.57 -39.86
C SER A 403 19.97 10.81 -40.09
N LYS A 404 20.78 10.62 -39.05
CA LYS A 404 22.00 9.78 -39.10
C LYS A 404 21.69 8.33 -39.44
N LYS A 405 20.67 7.74 -38.80
CA LYS A 405 20.27 6.35 -39.06
C LYS A 405 19.71 6.14 -40.46
N GLU A 406 18.95 7.11 -40.97
CA GLU A 406 18.51 7.09 -42.37
C GLU A 406 19.68 7.17 -43.35
N ALA A 407 20.69 8.00 -43.06
CA ALA A 407 21.90 8.11 -43.88
C ALA A 407 22.74 6.81 -43.83
N GLU A 408 22.92 6.19 -42.66
CA GLU A 408 23.59 4.89 -42.52
C GLU A 408 22.88 3.78 -43.30
N LEU A 409 21.54 3.77 -43.27
CA LEU A 409 20.74 2.76 -43.96
C LEU A 409 20.83 2.93 -45.48
N LYS A 410 20.75 4.18 -45.98
CA LYS A 410 21.01 4.52 -47.38
C LYS A 410 22.43 4.14 -47.83
N ALA A 411 23.44 4.35 -46.99
CA ALA A 411 24.82 3.97 -47.27
C ALA A 411 25.00 2.45 -47.35
N LYS A 412 24.40 1.69 -46.43
CA LYS A 412 24.41 0.21 -46.45
C LYS A 412 23.67 -0.36 -47.66
N GLU A 413 22.57 0.25 -48.06
CA GLU A 413 21.84 -0.14 -49.28
C GLU A 413 22.65 0.16 -50.54
N ALA A 414 23.33 1.31 -50.60
CA ALA A 414 24.24 1.66 -51.69
C ALA A 414 25.45 0.71 -51.78
N GLU A 415 26.05 0.34 -50.64
CA GLU A 415 27.16 -0.63 -50.58
C GLU A 415 26.70 -2.02 -51.03
N LYS A 416 25.49 -2.44 -50.62
CA LYS A 416 24.91 -3.72 -51.04
C LYS A 416 24.56 -3.74 -52.53
N ALA A 417 24.08 -2.62 -53.07
CA ALA A 417 23.85 -2.46 -54.50
C ALA A 417 25.17 -2.50 -55.29
N LYS A 418 26.23 -1.87 -54.77
CA LYS A 418 27.57 -1.91 -55.35
C LYS A 418 28.16 -3.33 -55.38
N ARG A 419 28.09 -4.07 -54.25
CA ARG A 419 28.52 -5.49 -54.19
C ARG A 419 27.69 -6.42 -55.07
N ALA A 420 26.41 -6.10 -55.30
CA ALA A 420 25.56 -6.85 -56.21
C ALA A 420 25.95 -6.59 -57.68
N ALA A 421 26.27 -5.35 -58.04
CA ALA A 421 26.76 -4.99 -59.37
C ALA A 421 28.15 -5.62 -59.65
N GLU A 422 29.07 -5.57 -58.68
CA GLU A 422 30.40 -6.20 -58.78
C GLU A 422 30.29 -7.73 -58.95
N ARG A 423 29.31 -8.39 -58.30
CA ARG A 423 29.05 -9.83 -58.51
C ARG A 423 28.52 -10.13 -59.92
N MET A 424 27.70 -9.25 -60.52
CA MET A 424 27.20 -9.42 -61.88
C MET A 424 28.30 -9.22 -62.94
N GLU A 425 29.29 -8.36 -62.70
CA GLU A 425 30.46 -8.22 -63.58
C GLU A 425 31.41 -9.41 -63.51
N VAL A 426 31.59 -10.01 -62.33
CA VAL A 426 32.42 -11.22 -62.16
C VAL A 426 31.76 -12.46 -62.79
N GLU A 427 30.43 -12.57 -62.76
CA GLU A 427 29.68 -13.64 -63.43
C GLU A 427 29.57 -13.43 -64.96
N GLY A 428 29.63 -12.19 -65.45
CA GLY A 428 29.61 -11.87 -66.89
C GLY A 428 30.87 -12.27 -67.67
N ASN A 429 31.99 -12.52 -66.98
CA ASN A 429 33.27 -12.89 -67.62
C ASN A 429 33.63 -14.38 -67.50
N ALA A 430 32.74 -15.21 -66.93
CA ALA A 430 32.96 -16.64 -66.74
C ALA A 430 31.78 -17.48 -67.25
N SER A 431 31.60 -17.59 -68.57
CA SER A 431 31.30 -18.85 -69.28
C SER A 431 30.86 -18.61 -70.74
N ASN A 432 31.81 -18.75 -71.65
CA ASN A 432 31.56 -19.33 -72.97
C ASN A 432 31.40 -20.85 -72.78
N SER A 433 30.23 -21.44 -73.08
CA SER A 433 30.01 -22.75 -73.74
C SER A 433 28.70 -23.48 -73.37
N ALA A 434 27.95 -23.83 -74.42
CA ALA A 434 26.99 -24.95 -74.57
C ALA A 434 25.53 -24.82 -74.05
N PRO A 435 24.54 -25.49 -74.70
CA PRO A 435 23.21 -24.95 -74.97
C PRO A 435 22.12 -25.40 -73.96
N ALA A 436 21.10 -24.56 -73.81
CA ALA A 436 19.92 -24.81 -72.99
C ALA A 436 19.08 -25.98 -73.54
N GLY A 437 19.05 -27.09 -72.80
CA GLY A 437 18.07 -28.16 -72.96
C GLY A 437 16.75 -27.78 -72.29
N ASP A 438 15.66 -27.99 -73.02
CA ASP A 438 14.28 -27.68 -72.65
C ASP A 438 13.83 -28.45 -71.39
N GLU A 439 13.75 -27.74 -70.25
CA GLU A 439 13.46 -28.27 -68.89
C GLU A 439 12.03 -28.84 -68.75
N PHE A 440 11.22 -28.82 -69.82
CA PHE A 440 9.81 -29.23 -69.82
C PHE A 440 9.48 -30.40 -70.75
N ALA A 441 10.49 -31.06 -71.33
CA ALA A 441 10.27 -32.23 -72.18
C ALA A 441 9.79 -33.44 -71.34
N GLY A 442 8.60 -33.97 -71.68
CA GLY A 442 8.05 -35.22 -71.10
C GLY A 442 7.06 -35.07 -69.94
N MET A 443 6.76 -33.85 -69.48
CA MET A 443 5.75 -33.63 -68.44
C MET A 443 4.36 -33.36 -69.02
N THR A 444 3.32 -33.93 -68.41
CA THR A 444 1.93 -33.64 -68.76
C THR A 444 1.59 -32.16 -68.47
N GLU A 445 0.68 -31.56 -69.26
CA GLU A 445 0.28 -30.15 -69.09
C GLU A 445 -0.18 -29.82 -67.66
N ALA A 446 -0.80 -30.78 -66.97
CA ALA A 446 -1.19 -30.65 -65.56
C ALA A 446 0.01 -30.52 -64.60
N GLN A 447 1.14 -31.17 -64.89
CA GLN A 447 2.36 -31.08 -64.07
C GLN A 447 3.11 -29.77 -64.32
N LYS A 448 3.16 -29.28 -65.57
CA LYS A 448 3.73 -27.98 -65.92
C LYS A 448 2.97 -26.83 -65.25
N ALA A 449 1.64 -26.87 -65.30
CA ALA A 449 0.79 -25.90 -64.62
C ALA A 449 0.99 -25.91 -63.10
N LYS A 450 1.22 -27.07 -62.49
CA LYS A 450 1.47 -27.20 -61.05
C LYS A 450 2.83 -26.64 -60.65
N ILE A 451 3.87 -26.82 -61.47
CA ILE A 451 5.22 -26.25 -61.22
C ILE A 451 5.20 -24.72 -61.38
N LEU A 452 4.54 -24.21 -62.42
CA LEU A 452 4.37 -22.77 -62.64
C LEU A 452 3.53 -22.12 -61.52
N LYS A 453 2.44 -22.75 -61.09
CA LYS A 453 1.64 -22.29 -59.94
C LYS A 453 2.46 -22.25 -58.65
N LYS A 454 3.30 -23.26 -58.40
CA LYS A 454 4.15 -23.32 -57.20
C LYS A 454 5.29 -22.29 -57.24
N ARG A 455 5.82 -21.97 -58.42
CA ARG A 455 6.80 -20.88 -58.62
C ARG A 455 6.13 -19.51 -58.44
N ALA A 456 4.95 -19.28 -59.03
CA ALA A 456 4.17 -18.06 -58.84
C ALA A 456 3.73 -17.84 -57.39
N GLU A 457 3.32 -18.88 -56.66
CA GLU A 457 3.01 -18.80 -55.22
C GLU A 457 4.24 -18.49 -54.37
N LYS A 458 5.42 -19.04 -54.73
CA LYS A 458 6.69 -18.75 -54.05
C LYS A 458 7.15 -17.32 -54.31
N GLU A 459 6.97 -16.83 -55.52
CA GLU A 459 7.29 -15.47 -55.94
C GLU A 459 6.31 -14.44 -55.35
N ALA A 460 5.01 -14.76 -55.29
CA ALA A 460 4.00 -13.97 -54.59
C ALA A 460 4.25 -13.92 -53.08
N LYS A 461 4.68 -15.02 -52.45
CA LYS A 461 5.12 -15.02 -51.03
C LYS A 461 6.39 -14.19 -50.82
N ALA A 462 7.34 -14.22 -51.76
CA ALA A 462 8.54 -13.40 -51.69
C ALA A 462 8.24 -11.90 -51.91
N ALA A 463 7.32 -11.57 -52.83
CA ALA A 463 6.83 -10.21 -53.09
C ALA A 463 5.99 -9.67 -51.92
N ALA A 464 5.14 -10.49 -51.31
CA ALA A 464 4.41 -10.13 -50.09
C ALA A 464 5.35 -9.92 -48.89
N LYS A 465 6.43 -10.72 -48.79
CA LYS A 465 7.47 -10.54 -47.76
C LYS A 465 8.37 -9.33 -48.03
N ARG A 466 8.55 -8.92 -49.29
CA ARG A 466 9.18 -7.65 -49.69
C ARG A 466 8.28 -6.45 -49.38
N LYS A 467 7.00 -6.48 -49.76
CA LYS A 467 6.01 -5.43 -49.43
C LYS A 467 5.77 -5.28 -47.92
N ALA A 468 5.76 -6.37 -47.16
CA ALA A 468 5.66 -6.34 -45.70
C ALA A 468 6.95 -5.83 -45.01
N LYS A 469 8.10 -5.88 -45.71
CA LYS A 469 9.37 -5.33 -45.24
C LYS A 469 9.53 -3.86 -45.64
N GLU A 470 9.07 -3.49 -46.84
CA GLU A 470 8.96 -2.10 -47.33
C GLU A 470 7.93 -1.29 -46.53
N ALA A 471 6.81 -1.89 -46.11
CA ALA A 471 5.85 -1.29 -45.18
C ALA A 471 6.40 -1.17 -43.73
N LYS A 472 7.49 -1.89 -43.41
CA LYS A 472 8.23 -1.75 -42.15
C LYS A 472 9.36 -0.69 -42.23
N THR A 473 9.67 -0.23 -43.44
CA THR A 473 10.70 0.77 -43.76
C THR A 473 10.10 1.92 -44.57
N ALA A 474 9.04 2.52 -44.03
CA ALA A 474 8.63 3.88 -44.31
C ALA A 474 8.34 4.51 -42.94
N GLY A 475 9.03 5.60 -42.61
CA GLY A 475 9.18 6.13 -41.24
C GLY A 475 7.89 6.27 -40.43
N GLY A 476 8.01 6.08 -39.11
CA GLY A 476 6.90 6.17 -38.16
C GLY A 476 7.24 5.56 -36.79
N GLU A 477 6.28 5.62 -35.86
CA GLU A 477 6.31 5.23 -34.44
C GLU A 477 7.14 3.97 -34.08
N ALA A 478 7.17 2.97 -34.97
CA ALA A 478 7.97 1.75 -34.79
C ALA A 478 9.50 1.97 -34.87
N ALA A 479 9.95 2.90 -35.71
CA ALA A 479 11.38 3.29 -35.80
C ALA A 479 11.81 4.09 -34.56
N LEU A 480 10.95 4.99 -34.09
CA LEU A 480 11.14 5.73 -32.84
C LEU A 480 11.22 4.79 -31.64
N THR A 481 10.28 3.84 -31.52
CA THR A 481 10.25 2.86 -30.42
C THR A 481 11.51 1.99 -30.42
N SER A 482 12.01 1.61 -31.60
CA SER A 482 13.23 0.80 -31.72
C SER A 482 14.51 1.55 -31.38
N LEU A 483 14.55 2.88 -31.54
CA LEU A 483 15.75 3.69 -31.33
C LEU A 483 15.80 4.33 -29.93
N PHE A 484 14.68 4.90 -29.47
CA PHE A 484 14.59 5.75 -28.26
C PHE A 484 13.55 5.26 -27.23
N GLY A 485 13.01 4.03 -27.37
CA GLY A 485 12.03 3.47 -26.44
C GLY A 485 10.59 3.98 -26.65
N SER A 486 9.63 3.41 -25.91
CA SER A 486 8.20 3.68 -26.11
C SER A 486 7.76 5.08 -25.66
N GLY A 487 8.42 5.67 -24.66
CA GLY A 487 8.07 7.02 -24.17
C GLY A 487 8.41 8.11 -25.18
N ALA A 488 9.63 8.11 -25.71
CA ALA A 488 10.05 9.08 -26.72
C ALA A 488 9.19 8.99 -28.00
N ALA A 489 8.81 7.76 -28.40
CA ALA A 489 7.92 7.53 -29.53
C ALA A 489 6.52 8.13 -29.35
N LEU A 490 6.03 8.20 -28.11
CA LEU A 490 4.73 8.81 -27.78
C LEU A 490 4.82 10.33 -27.61
N ILE A 491 5.88 10.83 -26.98
CA ILE A 491 6.00 12.25 -26.62
C ILE A 491 6.45 13.10 -27.81
N TYR A 492 7.42 12.62 -28.61
CA TYR A 492 8.02 13.38 -29.69
C TYR A 492 7.01 13.90 -30.74
N PRO A 493 6.06 13.10 -31.25
CA PRO A 493 5.08 13.57 -32.23
C PRO A 493 4.17 14.68 -31.69
N LEU A 494 3.83 14.65 -30.39
CA LEU A 494 2.95 15.64 -29.76
C LEU A 494 3.60 17.01 -29.64
N LEU A 495 4.93 17.05 -29.45
CA LEU A 495 5.69 18.29 -29.31
C LEU A 495 6.16 18.88 -30.65
N THR A 496 5.98 18.15 -31.75
CA THR A 496 6.46 18.52 -33.10
C THR A 496 5.35 18.74 -34.12
N SER A 497 4.13 18.29 -33.83
CA SER A 497 2.98 18.40 -34.75
C SER A 497 2.13 19.63 -34.45
N SER A 498 2.61 20.83 -34.77
CA SER A 498 1.71 21.98 -34.97
C SER A 498 1.10 21.89 -36.37
N GLY A 499 -0.22 21.82 -36.45
CA GLY A 499 -0.95 21.52 -37.67
C GLY A 499 -0.71 22.52 -38.81
N GLY A 500 -0.47 21.98 -40.01
CA GLY A 500 -0.71 22.67 -41.28
C GLY A 500 0.45 23.51 -41.84
N ALA A 501 0.91 23.09 -43.03
CA ALA A 501 1.70 23.85 -44.01
C ALA A 501 3.16 24.21 -43.66
N ILE A 502 4.04 23.43 -44.31
CA ILE A 502 5.47 23.63 -44.59
C ILE A 502 5.83 25.11 -44.85
N ARG A 503 6.74 25.67 -44.03
CA ARG A 503 7.97 26.41 -44.43
C ARG A 503 8.68 27.02 -43.19
N ALA A 504 9.70 26.29 -42.69
CA ALA A 504 10.86 26.68 -41.84
C ALA A 504 11.05 25.71 -40.65
N PRO A 505 12.28 25.33 -40.29
CA PRO A 505 12.56 24.42 -39.17
C PRO A 505 12.51 25.22 -37.86
N SER A 506 11.32 25.57 -37.39
CA SER A 506 11.15 26.13 -36.05
C SER A 506 10.48 25.07 -35.18
N TYR A 507 11.29 24.29 -34.46
CA TYR A 507 10.84 23.36 -33.43
C TYR A 507 10.40 24.13 -32.19
N CYS A 508 9.41 25.02 -32.31
CA CYS A 508 8.91 25.78 -31.18
C CYS A 508 7.90 24.91 -30.41
N VAL A 509 8.36 24.33 -29.29
CA VAL A 509 7.47 23.72 -28.31
C VAL A 509 6.71 24.84 -27.64
N ASP A 510 5.38 24.80 -27.71
CA ASP A 510 4.51 25.80 -27.10
C ASP A 510 3.69 25.15 -25.98
N LEU A 511 4.14 25.34 -24.73
CA LEU A 511 3.44 24.88 -23.53
C LEU A 511 2.41 25.90 -23.03
N SER A 512 2.18 27.01 -23.76
CA SER A 512 1.03 27.88 -23.51
C SER A 512 -0.27 27.30 -24.12
N ASN A 513 -0.14 26.39 -25.09
CA ASN A 513 -1.27 25.74 -25.74
C ASN A 513 -1.85 24.60 -24.89
N GLU A 514 -3.05 24.81 -24.33
CA GLU A 514 -3.74 23.85 -23.47
C GLU A 514 -4.09 22.52 -24.17
N LEU A 515 -4.29 22.53 -25.50
CA LEU A 515 -4.56 21.29 -26.25
C LEU A 515 -3.34 20.37 -26.25
N THR A 516 -2.14 20.93 -26.41
CA THR A 516 -0.86 20.20 -26.39
C THR A 516 -0.66 19.54 -25.02
N ILE A 517 -0.90 20.29 -23.94
CA ILE A 517 -0.81 19.79 -22.56
C ILE A 517 -1.80 18.64 -22.34
N ALA A 518 -3.07 18.82 -22.71
CA ALA A 518 -4.11 17.81 -22.51
C ALA A 518 -3.83 16.51 -23.29
N GLN A 519 -3.28 16.62 -24.50
CA GLN A 519 -2.88 15.45 -25.30
C GLN A 519 -1.68 14.71 -24.68
N LEU A 520 -0.71 15.46 -24.13
CA LEU A 520 0.43 14.89 -23.43
C LEU A 520 -0.02 14.16 -22.15
N GLU A 521 -0.88 14.80 -21.36
CA GLU A 521 -1.49 14.20 -20.16
C GLU A 521 -2.19 12.88 -20.46
N LYS A 522 -3.09 12.87 -21.45
CA LYS A 522 -3.82 11.67 -21.86
C LYS A 522 -2.88 10.55 -22.33
N SER A 523 -1.80 10.89 -23.02
CA SER A 523 -0.84 9.91 -23.55
C SER A 523 -0.02 9.27 -22.44
N ILE A 524 0.43 10.05 -21.45
CA ILE A 524 1.14 9.54 -20.28
C ILE A 524 0.20 8.73 -19.38
N GLU A 525 -1.05 9.14 -19.19
CA GLU A 525 -2.05 8.35 -18.46
C GLU A 525 -2.35 7.01 -19.13
N SER A 526 -2.47 6.99 -20.47
CA SER A 526 -2.59 5.76 -21.26
C SER A 526 -1.37 4.83 -21.06
N LEU A 527 -0.17 5.41 -21.05
CA LEU A 527 1.06 4.67 -20.80
C LEU A 527 1.11 4.08 -19.37
N LEU A 528 0.67 4.83 -18.37
CA LEU A 528 0.61 4.37 -16.97
C LEU A 528 -0.49 3.35 -16.69
N SER A 529 -1.63 3.46 -17.37
CA SER A 529 -2.81 2.61 -17.22
C SER A 529 -2.73 1.27 -17.97
N GLY A 530 -1.74 1.09 -18.87
CA GLY A 530 -1.25 -0.22 -19.29
C GLY A 530 -1.52 -0.60 -20.74
N GLY A 531 -0.89 0.08 -21.69
CA GLY A 531 -0.79 -0.37 -23.08
C GLY A 531 0.04 -1.65 -23.30
N LEU A 532 -0.47 -2.50 -24.20
CA LEU A 532 -0.01 -3.75 -24.85
C LEU A 532 0.57 -4.94 -24.06
N GLN A 533 1.42 -4.84 -23.03
CA GLN A 533 1.85 -6.05 -22.28
C GLN A 533 2.40 -5.73 -20.88
N ARG A 534 1.57 -5.78 -19.84
CA ARG A 534 2.08 -6.05 -18.48
C ARG A 534 2.15 -7.55 -18.25
N LYS A 535 3.30 -8.05 -17.77
CA LYS A 535 3.38 -9.36 -17.13
C LYS A 535 2.47 -9.34 -15.89
N PRO A 536 1.43 -10.20 -15.81
CA PRO A 536 0.62 -10.33 -14.60
C PRO A 536 1.54 -10.61 -13.40
N LYS A 537 1.37 -9.84 -12.32
CA LYS A 537 2.14 -10.02 -11.08
C LYS A 537 1.26 -9.75 -9.87
N VAL A 538 1.50 -10.49 -8.81
CA VAL A 538 0.93 -10.22 -7.49
C VAL A 538 1.59 -8.99 -6.85
N PRO A 539 0.89 -8.28 -5.95
CA PRO A 539 1.50 -7.23 -5.13
C PRO A 539 2.76 -7.69 -4.40
N LYS A 540 3.70 -6.76 -4.16
CA LYS A 540 4.95 -7.08 -3.46
C LYS A 540 4.66 -7.59 -2.04
N GLY A 541 5.20 -8.75 -1.71
CA GLY A 541 5.05 -9.36 -0.38
C GLY A 541 3.72 -10.08 -0.17
N THR A 542 2.92 -10.27 -1.23
CA THR A 542 1.76 -11.17 -1.24
C THR A 542 2.06 -12.38 -2.13
N ARG A 543 1.25 -13.44 -2.03
CA ARG A 543 1.40 -14.64 -2.85
C ARG A 543 0.05 -15.30 -3.09
N ASP A 544 -0.04 -16.01 -4.22
CA ASP A 544 -1.11 -16.97 -4.46
C ASP A 544 -0.81 -18.26 -3.70
N TYR A 545 -1.86 -18.97 -3.32
CA TYR A 545 -1.77 -20.28 -2.67
C TYR A 545 -2.19 -21.36 -3.65
N LEU A 546 -1.24 -22.25 -3.97
CA LEU A 546 -1.49 -23.38 -4.86
C LEU A 546 -2.32 -24.48 -4.16
N PRO A 547 -2.97 -25.39 -4.89
CA PRO A 547 -3.82 -26.42 -4.30
C PRO A 547 -3.14 -27.23 -3.18
N GLU A 548 -1.86 -27.61 -3.38
CA GLU A 548 -1.07 -28.33 -2.38
C GLU A 548 -0.89 -27.53 -1.08
N GLN A 549 -0.65 -26.23 -1.20
CA GLN A 549 -0.49 -25.32 -0.06
C GLN A 549 -1.83 -25.10 0.65
N MET A 550 -2.93 -25.03 -0.10
CA MET A 550 -4.27 -24.90 0.48
C MET A 550 -4.66 -26.13 1.29
N ALA A 551 -4.34 -27.34 0.84
CA ALA A 551 -4.62 -28.56 1.59
C ALA A 551 -3.92 -28.57 2.98
N ILE A 552 -2.64 -28.19 3.01
CA ILE A 552 -1.86 -28.05 4.26
C ILE A 552 -2.50 -27.02 5.19
N ARG A 553 -2.96 -25.91 4.62
CA ARG A 553 -3.60 -24.83 5.37
C ARG A 553 -4.92 -25.25 5.98
N ASP A 554 -5.75 -25.93 5.21
CA ASP A 554 -7.05 -26.41 5.67
C ASP A 554 -6.89 -27.44 6.80
N GLU A 555 -5.88 -28.33 6.71
CA GLU A 555 -5.54 -29.25 7.78
C GLU A 555 -5.12 -28.51 9.07
N ALA A 556 -4.17 -27.59 8.96
CA ALA A 556 -3.69 -26.81 10.10
C ALA A 556 -4.81 -25.96 10.73
N PHE A 557 -5.62 -25.27 9.92
CA PHE A 557 -6.77 -24.50 10.41
C PHE A 557 -7.83 -25.40 11.05
N SER A 558 -8.05 -26.61 10.55
CA SER A 558 -8.95 -27.58 11.18
C SER A 558 -8.46 -27.97 12.58
N ILE A 559 -7.17 -28.27 12.73
CA ILE A 559 -6.54 -28.56 14.04
C ILE A 559 -6.72 -27.38 14.99
N ILE A 560 -6.41 -26.17 14.54
CA ILE A 560 -6.48 -24.95 15.34
C ILE A 560 -7.92 -24.64 15.78
N ARG A 561 -8.87 -24.63 14.84
CA ARG A 561 -10.30 -24.42 15.15
C ARG A 561 -10.82 -25.46 16.14
N ARG A 562 -10.39 -26.72 16.01
CA ARG A 562 -10.77 -27.79 16.93
C ARG A 562 -10.29 -27.52 18.36
N VAL A 563 -9.05 -27.06 18.55
CA VAL A 563 -8.54 -26.68 19.88
C VAL A 563 -9.28 -25.45 20.41
N PHE A 564 -9.45 -24.39 19.62
CA PHE A 564 -10.21 -23.22 20.05
C PHE A 564 -11.64 -23.57 20.50
N LYS A 565 -12.35 -24.41 19.74
CA LYS A 565 -13.70 -24.87 20.10
C LYS A 565 -13.71 -25.80 21.31
N ARG A 566 -12.66 -26.61 21.52
CA ARG A 566 -12.51 -27.44 22.73
C ARG A 566 -12.47 -26.59 24.00
N HIS A 567 -11.86 -25.40 23.92
CA HIS A 567 -11.82 -24.42 25.00
C HIS A 567 -13.08 -23.53 25.08
N GLY A 568 -14.12 -23.84 24.29
CA GLY A 568 -15.40 -23.13 24.32
C GLY A 568 -15.37 -21.71 23.75
N ALA A 569 -14.37 -21.37 22.94
CA ALA A 569 -14.31 -20.07 22.29
C ALA A 569 -15.30 -19.95 21.14
N VAL A 570 -15.96 -18.79 21.03
CA VAL A 570 -16.82 -18.46 19.91
C VAL A 570 -16.01 -17.85 18.76
N GLU A 571 -16.39 -18.14 17.51
CA GLU A 571 -15.75 -17.55 16.33
C GLU A 571 -16.39 -16.20 16.03
N ILE A 572 -15.57 -15.17 15.79
CA ILE A 572 -16.02 -13.86 15.29
C ILE A 572 -15.25 -13.51 14.02
N ASP A 573 -15.79 -12.57 13.25
CA ASP A 573 -15.10 -11.95 12.12
C ASP A 573 -15.35 -10.43 12.14
N THR A 574 -14.40 -9.67 11.62
CA THR A 574 -14.49 -8.20 11.50
C THR A 574 -14.17 -7.79 10.07
N PRO A 575 -14.60 -6.59 9.63
CA PRO A 575 -14.18 -6.07 8.34
C PRO A 575 -12.65 -6.10 8.15
N VAL A 576 -12.21 -6.23 6.88
CA VAL A 576 -10.79 -6.26 6.54
C VAL A 576 -10.11 -4.89 6.69
N PHE A 577 -10.90 -3.82 6.55
CA PHE A 577 -10.51 -2.44 6.83
C PHE A 577 -11.31 -1.90 8.01
N GLU A 578 -10.66 -1.04 8.80
CA GLU A 578 -11.27 -0.27 9.88
C GLU A 578 -11.17 1.22 9.54
N LEU A 579 -11.90 2.06 10.28
CA LEU A 579 -11.66 3.50 10.24
C LEU A 579 -10.20 3.78 10.61
N LYS A 580 -9.52 4.66 9.87
CA LYS A 580 -8.10 4.96 10.07
C LYS A 580 -7.81 5.43 11.50
N GLU A 581 -8.72 6.20 12.09
CA GLU A 581 -8.64 6.65 13.49
C GLU A 581 -8.67 5.50 14.51
N THR A 582 -9.34 4.39 14.20
CA THR A 582 -9.40 3.20 15.08
C THR A 582 -8.01 2.58 15.26
N LEU A 583 -7.19 2.60 14.19
CA LEU A 583 -5.86 2.00 14.18
C LEU A 583 -4.74 2.98 14.56
N THR A 584 -5.01 4.28 14.52
CA THR A 584 -3.99 5.31 14.77
C THR A 584 -3.64 5.41 16.26
N GLY A 585 -2.35 5.46 16.58
CA GLY A 585 -1.85 5.65 17.95
C GLY A 585 -1.90 4.40 18.85
N LYS A 586 -2.22 3.21 18.29
CA LYS A 586 -2.30 1.94 19.05
C LYS A 586 -1.02 1.10 18.97
N TYR A 587 -0.23 1.29 17.92
CA TYR A 587 0.89 0.41 17.57
C TYR A 587 2.26 1.09 17.71
N GLY A 588 2.35 2.24 18.38
CA GLY A 588 3.63 2.95 18.54
C GLY A 588 4.30 3.26 17.20
N GLU A 589 5.59 2.91 17.07
CA GLU A 589 6.39 3.07 15.85
C GLU A 589 5.85 2.26 14.65
N ASP A 590 5.18 1.13 14.91
CA ASP A 590 4.62 0.25 13.87
C ASP A 590 3.39 0.87 13.19
N SER A 591 2.79 1.93 13.75
CA SER A 591 1.67 2.65 13.13
C SER A 591 2.03 3.18 11.72
N LYS A 592 3.33 3.36 11.43
CA LYS A 592 3.84 3.79 10.13
C LYS A 592 3.69 2.72 9.03
N LEU A 593 3.45 1.47 9.41
CA LEU A 593 3.41 0.30 8.54
C LEU A 593 1.98 -0.09 8.11
N ILE A 594 0.98 0.74 8.40
CA ILE A 594 -0.42 0.48 8.05
C ILE A 594 -0.69 0.79 6.58
N TYR A 595 -1.55 -0.02 5.95
CA TYR A 595 -2.05 0.22 4.59
C TYR A 595 -3.30 1.12 4.62
N ASP A 596 -3.15 2.36 4.18
CA ASP A 596 -4.28 3.29 3.99
C ASP A 596 -4.98 3.02 2.65
N LEU A 597 -6.31 3.14 2.65
CA LEU A 597 -7.11 3.16 1.42
C LEU A 597 -7.09 4.56 0.81
N ALA A 598 -7.31 4.65 -0.50
CA ALA A 598 -7.40 5.94 -1.19
C ALA A 598 -8.64 6.70 -0.72
N ASP A 599 -8.50 8.01 -0.52
CA ASP A 599 -9.63 8.89 -0.27
C ASP A 599 -10.46 9.04 -1.56
N GLN A 600 -11.73 8.63 -1.48
CA GLN A 600 -12.71 8.69 -2.56
C GLN A 600 -13.90 9.61 -2.21
N GLY A 601 -13.71 10.54 -1.26
CA GLY A 601 -14.73 11.49 -0.82
C GLY A 601 -15.61 10.98 0.33
N GLY A 602 -15.17 9.94 1.04
CA GLY A 602 -15.87 9.31 2.16
C GLY A 602 -15.00 9.22 3.42
N GLU A 603 -15.25 8.20 4.25
CA GLU A 603 -14.47 7.95 5.45
C GLU A 603 -13.04 7.50 5.11
N LEU A 604 -12.07 7.92 5.94
CA LEU A 604 -10.69 7.47 5.80
C LEU A 604 -10.54 6.06 6.38
N LEU A 605 -10.17 5.11 5.54
CA LEU A 605 -10.08 3.69 5.89
C LEU A 605 -8.63 3.19 5.83
N ALA A 606 -8.35 2.15 6.62
CA ALA A 606 -7.07 1.46 6.62
C ALA A 606 -7.25 -0.05 6.85
N LEU A 607 -6.41 -0.88 6.21
CA LEU A 607 -6.43 -2.32 6.42
C LEU A 607 -5.95 -2.67 7.83
N ARG A 608 -6.59 -3.66 8.44
CA ARG A 608 -6.25 -4.13 9.79
C ARG A 608 -4.81 -4.65 9.88
N TYR A 609 -4.06 -4.13 10.84
CA TYR A 609 -2.65 -4.50 11.10
C TYR A 609 -2.54 -5.80 11.91
N ASP A 610 -3.50 -6.02 12.82
CA ASP A 610 -3.71 -7.24 13.60
C ASP A 610 -5.21 -7.54 13.76
N LEU A 611 -5.56 -8.58 14.53
CA LEU A 611 -6.95 -8.91 14.88
C LEU A 611 -7.34 -8.47 16.30
N THR A 612 -6.39 -7.95 17.09
CA THR A 612 -6.57 -7.57 18.50
C THR A 612 -7.21 -6.19 18.64
N VAL A 613 -6.78 -5.18 17.88
CA VAL A 613 -7.42 -3.85 17.89
C VAL A 613 -8.84 -3.89 17.33
N PRO A 614 -9.13 -4.58 16.21
CA PRO A 614 -10.51 -4.84 15.79
C PRO A 614 -11.37 -5.51 16.87
N PHE A 615 -10.77 -6.42 17.65
CA PHE A 615 -11.49 -7.05 18.76
C PHE A 615 -11.78 -6.08 19.91
N ALA A 616 -10.84 -5.21 20.29
CA ALA A 616 -11.07 -4.17 21.30
C ALA A 616 -12.22 -3.22 20.88
N ARG A 617 -12.24 -2.81 19.61
CA ARG A 617 -13.35 -2.03 19.02
C ARG A 617 -14.65 -2.82 19.01
N PHE A 618 -14.61 -4.14 18.78
CA PHE A 618 -15.79 -5.01 18.80
C PHE A 618 -16.41 -5.08 20.20
N LEU A 619 -15.59 -5.25 21.23
CA LEU A 619 -16.05 -5.25 22.62
C LEU A 619 -16.70 -3.93 23.00
N ALA A 620 -16.11 -2.80 22.60
CA ALA A 620 -16.61 -1.48 22.90
C ALA A 620 -17.96 -1.19 22.22
N VAL A 621 -18.07 -1.44 20.91
CA VAL A 621 -19.29 -1.17 20.13
C VAL A 621 -20.46 -2.05 20.56
N ASN A 622 -20.22 -3.32 20.85
CA ASN A 622 -21.28 -4.27 21.19
C ASN A 622 -21.54 -4.38 22.69
N ALA A 623 -20.82 -3.61 23.52
CA ALA A 623 -20.91 -3.64 24.99
C ALA A 623 -20.85 -5.05 25.60
N VAL A 624 -20.03 -5.93 25.00
CA VAL A 624 -19.90 -7.32 25.45
C VAL A 624 -19.13 -7.34 26.78
N GLY A 625 -19.73 -7.91 27.82
CA GLY A 625 -19.11 -7.99 29.15
C GLY A 625 -17.94 -8.98 29.18
N ASN A 626 -18.27 -10.27 29.23
CA ASN A 626 -17.31 -11.37 29.27
C ASN A 626 -17.43 -12.18 27.98
N ILE A 627 -16.32 -12.41 27.29
CA ILE A 627 -16.30 -13.23 26.07
C ILE A 627 -14.96 -13.95 25.92
N LYS A 628 -15.03 -15.20 25.49
CA LYS A 628 -13.90 -15.98 25.02
C LYS A 628 -14.10 -16.24 23.54
N ARG A 629 -13.20 -15.73 22.69
CA ARG A 629 -13.34 -15.80 21.24
C ARG A 629 -12.09 -16.34 20.56
N PHE A 630 -12.26 -16.75 19.33
CA PHE A 630 -11.16 -16.88 18.38
C PHE A 630 -11.51 -16.17 17.06
N HIS A 631 -10.46 -15.77 16.33
CA HIS A 631 -10.58 -15.13 15.02
C HIS A 631 -9.40 -15.59 14.16
N ILE A 632 -9.70 -16.20 13.01
CA ILE A 632 -8.70 -16.60 12.01
C ILE A 632 -8.89 -15.71 10.79
N GLY A 633 -7.93 -14.83 10.53
CA GLY A 633 -8.07 -13.82 9.49
C GLY A 633 -6.74 -13.35 8.93
N LYS A 634 -6.77 -12.85 7.69
CA LYS A 634 -5.62 -12.17 7.09
C LYS A 634 -5.42 -10.79 7.72
N VAL A 635 -4.16 -10.39 7.86
CA VAL A 635 -3.72 -9.07 8.33
C VAL A 635 -2.67 -8.49 7.38
N TYR A 636 -2.51 -7.18 7.43
CA TYR A 636 -1.76 -6.42 6.42
C TYR A 636 -0.73 -5.50 7.07
N ARG A 637 0.55 -5.76 6.78
CA ARG A 637 1.67 -4.97 7.32
C ARG A 637 2.58 -4.55 6.17
N ARG A 638 2.87 -3.26 6.04
CA ARG A 638 3.78 -2.70 5.01
C ARG A 638 5.26 -2.94 5.30
N ASP A 639 5.54 -4.03 5.99
CA ASP A 639 6.88 -4.45 6.38
C ASP A 639 7.78 -4.70 5.16
N GLN A 640 9.10 -4.75 5.37
CA GLN A 640 10.03 -5.15 4.32
C GLN A 640 9.97 -6.67 4.17
N PRO A 641 9.42 -7.20 3.05
CA PRO A 641 9.16 -8.63 2.94
C PRO A 641 10.47 -9.41 2.81
N ALA A 642 10.60 -10.48 3.60
CA ALA A 642 11.66 -11.46 3.50
C ALA A 642 11.03 -12.81 3.16
N LEU A 643 10.77 -13.03 1.86
CA LEU A 643 10.03 -14.19 1.36
C LEU A 643 10.68 -15.52 1.75
N SER A 644 12.02 -15.58 1.76
CA SER A 644 12.80 -16.75 2.18
C SER A 644 12.69 -17.07 3.66
N ARG A 645 12.20 -16.14 4.49
CA ARG A 645 12.06 -16.27 5.95
C ARG A 645 10.60 -16.23 6.40
N GLY A 646 9.65 -16.36 5.47
CA GLY A 646 8.21 -16.36 5.76
C GLY A 646 7.63 -15.02 6.24
N ARG A 647 8.31 -13.89 5.98
CA ARG A 647 7.84 -12.54 6.34
C ARG A 647 7.14 -11.90 5.15
N TYR A 648 5.81 -11.88 5.19
CA TYR A 648 4.93 -11.37 4.14
C TYR A 648 4.27 -10.05 4.54
N ARG A 649 3.69 -9.36 3.57
CA ARG A 649 2.86 -8.16 3.80
C ARG A 649 1.38 -8.49 3.99
N GLU A 650 0.93 -9.59 3.40
CA GLU A 650 -0.36 -10.21 3.68
C GLU A 650 -0.10 -11.61 4.24
N PHE A 651 -0.65 -11.90 5.42
CA PHE A 651 -0.53 -13.20 6.06
C PHE A 651 -1.66 -13.47 7.04
N TYR A 652 -1.87 -14.73 7.41
CA TYR A 652 -2.86 -15.10 8.42
C TYR A 652 -2.35 -14.92 9.85
N GLN A 653 -3.26 -14.49 10.72
CA GLN A 653 -3.17 -14.64 12.16
C GLN A 653 -4.31 -15.55 12.66
N CYS A 654 -4.03 -16.30 13.72
CA CYS A 654 -4.99 -17.16 14.40
C CYS A 654 -5.01 -16.77 15.87
N ASP A 655 -5.93 -15.89 16.23
CA ASP A 655 -5.99 -15.27 17.56
C ASP A 655 -7.04 -15.97 18.42
N PHE A 656 -6.72 -16.16 19.69
CA PHE A 656 -7.63 -16.62 20.75
C PHE A 656 -7.51 -15.69 21.95
N ASP A 657 -8.64 -15.17 22.42
CA ASP A 657 -8.66 -14.12 23.43
C ASP A 657 -9.77 -14.33 24.44
N ILE A 658 -9.46 -14.03 25.69
CA ILE A 658 -10.39 -14.02 26.82
C ILE A 658 -10.47 -12.59 27.33
N ALA A 659 -11.65 -11.98 27.18
CA ALA A 659 -11.98 -10.67 27.67
C ALA A 659 -12.99 -10.77 28.83
N GLY A 660 -12.78 -9.96 29.86
CA GLY A 660 -13.65 -9.90 31.04
C GLY A 660 -12.89 -9.97 32.36
N VAL A 661 -13.64 -9.89 33.45
CA VAL A 661 -13.10 -9.94 34.82
C VAL A 661 -13.20 -11.37 35.34
N TYR A 662 -12.05 -11.97 35.66
CA TYR A 662 -11.93 -13.35 36.12
C TYR A 662 -10.96 -13.48 37.30
N GLY A 663 -10.79 -14.70 37.81
CA GLY A 663 -9.77 -15.01 38.80
C GLY A 663 -8.36 -14.70 38.29
N ARG A 664 -7.50 -14.23 39.20
CA ARG A 664 -6.10 -13.86 38.94
C ARG A 664 -5.35 -15.00 38.25
N MET A 665 -4.69 -14.71 37.12
CA MET A 665 -3.91 -15.63 36.28
C MET A 665 -4.64 -16.83 35.65
N VAL A 666 -5.95 -16.99 35.91
CA VAL A 666 -6.75 -18.09 35.35
C VAL A 666 -6.81 -18.02 33.81
N PRO A 667 -7.30 -16.92 33.19
CA PRO A 667 -7.37 -16.86 31.73
C PRO A 667 -5.98 -16.85 31.07
N ASP A 668 -4.96 -16.30 31.74
CA ASP A 668 -3.57 -16.31 31.25
C ASP A 668 -3.03 -17.74 31.11
N SER A 669 -3.29 -18.58 32.13
CA SER A 669 -2.90 -20.00 32.11
C SER A 669 -3.64 -20.77 31.00
N GLU A 670 -4.91 -20.46 30.75
CA GLU A 670 -5.67 -21.08 29.68
C GLU A 670 -5.16 -20.69 28.29
N CYS A 671 -4.82 -19.41 28.06
CA CYS A 671 -4.23 -18.99 26.78
C CYS A 671 -2.91 -19.72 26.47
N LEU A 672 -2.06 -19.92 27.47
CA LEU A 672 -0.82 -20.71 27.31
C LEU A 672 -1.12 -22.20 27.07
N ALA A 673 -2.11 -22.77 27.77
CA ALA A 673 -2.52 -24.16 27.52
C ALA A 673 -3.03 -24.37 26.09
N VAL A 674 -3.86 -23.45 25.58
CA VAL A 674 -4.32 -23.43 24.18
C VAL A 674 -3.15 -23.38 23.21
N ALA A 675 -2.16 -22.51 23.47
CA ALA A 675 -0.97 -22.40 22.65
C ALA A 675 -0.18 -23.72 22.62
N CYS A 676 0.07 -24.33 23.77
CA CYS A 676 0.74 -25.62 23.88
C CYS A 676 -0.03 -26.73 23.14
N GLU A 677 -1.36 -26.82 23.30
CA GLU A 677 -2.17 -27.84 22.63
C GLU A 677 -2.17 -27.68 21.10
N ILE A 678 -2.18 -26.46 20.59
CA ILE A 678 -2.09 -26.21 19.15
C ILE A 678 -0.72 -26.63 18.62
N LEU A 679 0.35 -26.17 19.25
CA LEU A 679 1.71 -26.42 18.78
C LEU A 679 2.10 -27.90 18.89
N ASP A 680 1.63 -28.61 19.92
CA ASP A 680 1.82 -30.07 20.08
C ASP A 680 0.99 -30.89 19.08
N ALA A 681 -0.20 -30.41 18.70
CA ALA A 681 -1.04 -31.08 17.71
C ALA A 681 -0.55 -30.89 16.27
N LEU A 682 0.21 -29.84 15.99
CA LEU A 682 0.77 -29.54 14.67
C LEU A 682 2.05 -30.35 14.44
N PRO A 683 2.31 -30.87 13.22
CA PRO A 683 3.48 -31.69 12.94
C PRO A 683 4.77 -30.87 12.74
N ILE A 684 5.07 -29.92 13.64
CA ILE A 684 6.18 -28.95 13.52
C ILE A 684 7.45 -29.32 14.30
N GLY A 685 7.41 -30.37 15.13
CA GLY A 685 8.54 -30.81 15.95
C GLY A 685 8.55 -30.18 17.35
N ASP A 686 9.70 -30.24 18.02
CA ASP A 686 9.81 -29.75 19.41
C ASP A 686 9.75 -28.21 19.45
N PHE A 687 9.03 -27.67 20.43
CA PHE A 687 8.83 -26.24 20.63
C PHE A 687 8.98 -25.88 22.13
N GLY A 688 9.14 -24.59 22.41
CA GLY A 688 9.01 -24.05 23.76
C GLY A 688 8.46 -22.63 23.74
N ILE A 689 7.93 -22.21 24.89
CA ILE A 689 7.31 -20.89 25.07
C ILE A 689 8.12 -20.10 26.07
N LYS A 690 8.75 -19.02 25.61
CA LYS A 690 9.34 -18.01 26.47
C LYS A 690 8.22 -17.23 27.14
N LEU A 691 8.37 -16.97 28.43
CA LEU A 691 7.39 -16.25 29.23
C LEU A 691 8.09 -15.20 30.07
N ASN A 692 7.50 -14.01 30.13
CA ASN A 692 7.93 -12.90 30.97
C ASN A 692 6.72 -12.06 31.39
N HIS A 693 6.96 -10.97 32.13
CA HIS A 693 5.93 -10.06 32.59
C HIS A 693 6.33 -8.60 32.38
N ARG A 694 5.44 -7.77 31.84
CA ARG A 694 5.72 -6.36 31.52
C ARG A 694 6.19 -5.56 32.74
N ARG A 695 5.53 -5.74 33.89
CA ARG A 695 5.93 -5.09 35.15
C ARG A 695 7.32 -5.53 35.66
N LEU A 696 7.80 -6.73 35.31
CA LEU A 696 9.18 -7.13 35.63
C LEU A 696 10.17 -6.35 34.77
N LEU A 697 9.89 -6.18 33.47
CA LEU A 697 10.72 -5.35 32.60
C LEU A 697 10.79 -3.91 33.10
N ASP A 698 9.64 -3.30 33.43
CA ASP A 698 9.62 -1.93 33.96
C ASP A 698 10.39 -1.81 35.28
N ALA A 699 10.26 -2.81 36.17
CA ALA A 699 11.02 -2.87 37.41
C ALA A 699 12.54 -3.00 37.18
N ILE A 700 12.97 -3.83 36.21
CA ILE A 700 14.38 -3.99 35.86
C ILE A 700 14.95 -2.63 35.41
N LEU A 701 14.25 -1.95 34.49
CA LEU A 701 14.72 -0.67 33.97
C LEU A 701 14.78 0.42 35.07
N ASP A 702 13.78 0.46 35.95
CA ASP A 702 13.74 1.40 37.07
C ASP A 702 14.89 1.13 38.07
N LEU A 703 15.07 -0.13 38.48
CA LEU A 703 16.15 -0.55 39.40
C LEU A 703 17.55 -0.31 38.82
N CYS A 704 17.72 -0.47 37.50
CA CYS A 704 18.99 -0.20 36.84
C CYS A 704 19.28 1.31 36.69
N GLY A 705 18.30 2.19 36.91
CA GLY A 705 18.44 3.64 36.82
C GLY A 705 18.23 4.20 35.41
N VAL A 706 17.40 3.54 34.60
CA VAL A 706 17.00 4.06 33.28
C VAL A 706 16.04 5.24 33.48
N PRO A 707 16.17 6.35 32.73
CA PRO A 707 15.16 7.41 32.75
C PRO A 707 13.83 6.95 32.14
N ALA A 708 12.70 7.32 32.74
CA ALA A 708 11.36 6.89 32.30
C ALA A 708 11.06 7.21 30.81
N GLU A 709 11.53 8.35 30.33
CA GLU A 709 11.43 8.76 28.91
C GLU A 709 12.16 7.84 27.93
N LYS A 710 13.15 7.07 28.40
CA LYS A 710 13.94 6.11 27.61
C LYS A 710 13.45 4.66 27.76
N PHE A 711 12.43 4.38 28.57
CA PHE A 711 11.98 3.00 28.82
C PHE A 711 11.63 2.25 27.53
N ARG A 712 10.87 2.90 26.63
CA ARG A 712 10.46 2.29 25.35
C ARG A 712 11.64 2.02 24.43
N THR A 713 12.54 2.99 24.27
CA THR A 713 13.70 2.85 23.39
C THR A 713 14.65 1.77 23.91
N ILE A 714 14.84 1.67 25.23
CA ILE A 714 15.66 0.61 25.82
C ILE A 714 14.99 -0.77 25.73
N CYS A 715 13.67 -0.90 25.95
CA CYS A 715 12.96 -2.16 25.69
C CYS A 715 13.15 -2.65 24.25
N SER A 716 13.11 -1.74 23.28
CA SER A 716 13.36 -2.03 21.86
C SER A 716 14.80 -2.54 21.61
N ALA A 717 15.80 -2.08 22.38
CA ALA A 717 17.15 -2.65 22.31
C ALA A 717 17.20 -4.04 22.95
N VAL A 718 16.62 -4.22 24.14
CA VAL A 718 16.56 -5.53 24.82
C VAL A 718 15.91 -6.59 23.94
N ASP A 719 14.88 -6.24 23.16
CA ASP A 719 14.21 -7.18 22.26
C ASP A 719 15.14 -7.84 21.25
N LYS A 720 16.20 -7.13 20.84
CA LYS A 720 17.17 -7.62 19.86
C LYS A 720 18.09 -8.71 20.40
N LEU A 721 18.11 -8.97 21.71
CA LEU A 721 18.89 -10.08 22.30
C LEU A 721 18.50 -11.46 21.73
N ASP A 722 17.34 -11.57 21.10
CA ASP A 722 16.91 -12.81 20.45
C ASP A 722 17.67 -13.10 19.14
N LYS A 723 18.27 -12.08 18.53
CA LYS A 723 18.96 -12.15 17.22
C LYS A 723 20.42 -11.71 17.30
N GLU A 724 20.72 -10.82 18.23
CA GLU A 724 22.02 -10.16 18.36
C GLU A 724 22.64 -10.51 19.72
N PRO A 725 23.98 -10.65 19.79
CA PRO A 725 24.65 -10.90 21.05
C PRO A 725 24.59 -9.66 21.95
N TRP A 726 24.71 -9.87 23.26
CA TRP A 726 24.67 -8.81 24.27
C TRP A 726 25.63 -7.64 23.97
N SER A 727 26.81 -7.91 23.40
CA SER A 727 27.80 -6.88 23.07
C SER A 727 27.26 -5.83 22.08
N GLU A 728 26.50 -6.26 21.08
CA GLU A 728 25.92 -5.38 20.06
C GLU A 728 24.77 -4.58 20.65
N VAL A 729 23.90 -5.24 21.42
CA VAL A 729 22.76 -4.59 22.08
C VAL A 729 23.22 -3.56 23.11
N ARG A 730 24.24 -3.89 23.89
CA ARG A 730 24.87 -2.94 24.83
C ARG A 730 25.43 -1.73 24.09
N ARG A 731 26.09 -1.94 22.95
CA ARG A 731 26.63 -0.85 22.13
C ARG A 731 25.51 0.08 21.67
N GLU A 732 24.41 -0.46 21.12
CA GLU A 732 23.24 0.34 20.73
C GLU A 732 22.65 1.14 21.91
N MET A 733 22.53 0.52 23.09
CA MET A 733 22.00 1.21 24.28
C MET A 733 22.87 2.42 24.67
N VAL A 734 24.19 2.27 24.58
CA VAL A 734 25.14 3.31 25.00
C VAL A 734 25.35 4.36 23.92
N GLU A 735 25.69 3.94 22.70
CA GLU A 735 26.09 4.83 21.61
C GLU A 735 24.88 5.48 20.92
N ASP A 736 23.83 4.72 20.62
CA ASP A 736 22.69 5.23 19.84
C ASP A 736 21.59 5.81 20.74
N LYS A 737 21.33 5.18 21.89
CA LYS A 737 20.23 5.55 22.81
C LYS A 737 20.70 6.42 23.98
N GLY A 738 22.01 6.64 24.10
CA GLY A 738 22.62 7.55 25.07
C GLY A 738 22.43 7.12 26.53
N LEU A 739 22.47 5.81 26.80
CA LEU A 739 22.52 5.26 28.16
C LEU A 739 23.99 5.24 28.65
N THR A 740 24.22 5.33 29.96
CA THR A 740 25.58 5.16 30.48
C THR A 740 25.98 3.68 30.47
N GLY A 741 27.28 3.41 30.29
CA GLY A 741 27.82 2.05 30.28
C GLY A 741 27.42 1.25 31.53
N ASP A 742 27.54 1.86 32.71
CA ASP A 742 27.19 1.22 33.99
C ASP A 742 25.71 0.83 34.09
N VAL A 743 24.80 1.66 33.56
CA VAL A 743 23.36 1.35 33.55
C VAL A 743 23.11 0.19 32.59
N ALA A 744 23.72 0.20 31.40
CA ALA A 744 23.59 -0.88 30.43
C ALA A 744 24.11 -2.21 30.99
N ASP A 745 25.26 -2.21 31.68
CA ASP A 745 25.83 -3.40 32.31
C ASP A 745 24.92 -3.98 33.39
N ARG A 746 24.32 -3.13 34.23
CA ARG A 746 23.31 -3.56 35.21
C ARG A 746 22.08 -4.20 34.55
N ILE A 747 21.61 -3.67 33.43
CA ILE A 747 20.50 -4.30 32.68
C ILE A 747 20.92 -5.70 32.23
N GLY A 748 22.16 -5.85 31.76
CA GLY A 748 22.76 -7.12 31.33
C GLY A 748 22.66 -8.22 32.39
N GLU A 749 22.86 -7.89 33.67
CA GLU A 749 22.78 -8.86 34.78
C GLU A 749 21.38 -9.49 34.97
N PHE A 750 20.34 -8.83 34.45
CA PHE A 750 18.97 -9.32 34.44
C PHE A 750 18.59 -10.01 33.13
N VAL A 751 18.79 -9.33 31.99
CA VAL A 751 18.19 -9.74 30.71
C VAL A 751 18.83 -11.00 30.13
N VAL A 752 19.99 -11.43 30.61
CA VAL A 752 20.61 -12.70 30.20
C VAL A 752 20.06 -13.93 30.93
N LEU A 753 19.25 -13.73 31.98
CA LEU A 753 18.71 -14.82 32.79
C LEU A 753 17.51 -15.48 32.11
N LYS A 754 17.64 -16.79 31.87
CA LYS A 754 16.57 -17.65 31.35
C LYS A 754 16.68 -19.07 31.90
N GLY A 755 15.57 -19.76 32.09
CA GLY A 755 15.59 -21.13 32.61
C GLY A 755 14.22 -21.72 32.89
N LYS A 756 14.22 -22.87 33.57
CA LYS A 756 12.99 -23.55 33.98
C LYS A 756 12.19 -22.67 34.96
N PRO A 757 10.85 -22.69 34.91
CA PRO A 757 9.99 -21.76 35.65
C PRO A 757 10.30 -21.69 37.16
N TRP A 758 10.24 -22.83 37.86
CA TRP A 758 10.45 -22.88 39.31
C TRP A 758 11.91 -22.65 39.72
N ASP A 759 12.87 -23.14 38.95
CA ASP A 759 14.29 -22.95 39.25
C ASP A 759 14.66 -21.46 39.18
N MET A 760 14.23 -20.80 38.10
CA MET A 760 14.44 -19.37 37.89
C MET A 760 13.72 -18.54 38.96
N TYR A 761 12.43 -18.82 39.21
CA TYR A 761 11.65 -18.14 40.24
C TYR A 761 12.32 -18.22 41.62
N ASN A 762 12.72 -19.43 42.02
CA ASN A 762 13.35 -19.67 43.31
C ASN A 762 14.73 -18.99 43.42
N SER A 763 15.50 -18.92 42.33
CA SER A 763 16.78 -18.19 42.32
C SER A 763 16.57 -16.69 42.51
N LEU A 764 15.67 -16.09 41.72
CA LEU A 764 15.38 -14.66 41.77
C LEU A 764 14.87 -14.21 43.14
N MET A 765 14.00 -15.02 43.76
CA MET A 765 13.47 -14.77 45.10
C MET A 765 14.52 -14.94 46.19
N ARG A 766 15.39 -15.95 46.08
CA ARG A 766 16.46 -16.22 47.06
C ARG A 766 17.53 -15.13 47.04
N GLU A 767 17.93 -14.71 45.84
CA GLU A 767 18.91 -13.64 45.63
C GLU A 767 18.35 -12.25 45.92
N LYS A 768 17.03 -12.14 46.16
CA LYS A 768 16.31 -10.86 46.31
C LYS A 768 16.64 -9.89 45.17
N LYS A 769 16.70 -10.40 43.94
CA LYS A 769 17.24 -9.67 42.79
C LYS A 769 16.47 -8.38 42.47
N PHE A 770 15.19 -8.32 42.84
CA PHE A 770 14.31 -7.15 42.66
C PHE A 770 14.14 -6.29 43.93
N GLY A 771 14.82 -6.62 45.04
CA GLY A 771 14.65 -5.94 46.33
C GLY A 771 13.18 -5.93 46.79
N ASP A 772 12.72 -4.77 47.27
CA ASP A 772 11.34 -4.52 47.70
C ASP A 772 10.50 -3.78 46.62
N HIS A 773 10.90 -3.83 45.35
CA HIS A 773 10.20 -3.15 44.26
C HIS A 773 8.77 -3.69 44.10
N LYS A 774 7.77 -2.86 44.44
CA LYS A 774 6.36 -3.27 44.52
C LYS A 774 5.85 -3.93 43.23
N GLY A 775 6.12 -3.32 42.08
CA GLY A 775 5.68 -3.86 40.78
C GLY A 775 6.32 -5.20 40.42
N ALA A 776 7.55 -5.45 40.89
CA ALA A 776 8.23 -6.72 40.66
C ALA A 776 7.66 -7.82 41.56
N MET A 777 7.38 -7.50 42.83
CA MET A 777 6.79 -8.45 43.78
C MET A 777 5.38 -8.87 43.36
N GLU A 778 4.56 -7.94 42.87
CA GLU A 778 3.24 -8.26 42.30
C GLU A 778 3.36 -9.19 41.10
N ALA A 779 4.28 -8.91 40.19
CA ALA A 779 4.51 -9.72 39.01
C ALA A 779 5.11 -11.10 39.34
N MET A 780 6.00 -11.20 40.32
CA MET A 780 6.51 -12.48 40.80
C MET A 780 5.39 -13.32 41.42
N GLU A 781 4.46 -12.70 42.14
CA GLU A 781 3.27 -13.41 42.64
C GLU A 781 2.35 -13.86 41.49
N ASP A 782 2.16 -13.05 40.45
CA ASP A 782 1.45 -13.46 39.22
C ASP A 782 2.13 -14.68 38.58
N MET A 783 3.46 -14.65 38.44
CA MET A 783 4.23 -15.75 37.88
C MET A 783 4.13 -17.03 38.72
N ARG A 784 4.17 -16.92 40.06
CA ARG A 784 4.00 -18.06 40.97
C ARG A 784 2.65 -18.75 40.74
N ILE A 785 1.56 -17.98 40.75
CA ILE A 785 0.20 -18.50 40.55
C ILE A 785 0.08 -19.12 39.15
N LEU A 786 0.62 -18.45 38.13
CA LEU A 786 0.61 -18.96 36.76
C LEU A 786 1.34 -20.30 36.65
N PHE A 787 2.50 -20.46 37.29
CA PHE A 787 3.25 -21.72 37.28
C PHE A 787 2.48 -22.85 37.97
N GLU A 788 1.79 -22.57 39.09
CA GLU A 788 0.93 -23.56 39.75
C GLU A 788 -0.20 -24.04 38.85
N TYR A 789 -0.85 -23.13 38.11
CA TYR A 789 -1.92 -23.49 37.18
C TYR A 789 -1.39 -24.26 35.97
N LEU A 790 -0.27 -23.86 35.40
CA LEU A 790 0.34 -24.56 34.27
C LEU A 790 0.88 -25.94 34.65
N ASP A 791 1.33 -26.12 35.89
CA ASP A 791 1.70 -27.43 36.42
C ASP A 791 0.47 -28.33 36.57
N ALA A 792 -0.62 -27.78 37.12
CA ALA A 792 -1.90 -28.49 37.24
C ALA A 792 -2.52 -28.88 35.88
N MET A 793 -2.23 -28.13 34.82
CA MET A 793 -2.65 -28.42 33.44
C MET A 793 -1.66 -29.31 32.66
N ASP A 794 -0.54 -29.71 33.27
CA ASP A 794 0.56 -30.43 32.63
C ASP A 794 1.11 -29.71 31.38
N LYS A 795 1.34 -28.40 31.51
CA LYS A 795 1.90 -27.52 30.46
C LYS A 795 3.17 -26.80 30.88
N LEU A 796 3.54 -26.83 32.15
CA LEU A 796 4.70 -26.11 32.68
C LEU A 796 6.02 -26.52 31.99
N HIS A 797 6.14 -27.78 31.56
CA HIS A 797 7.35 -28.31 30.92
C HIS A 797 7.65 -27.69 29.54
N PHE A 798 6.68 -27.04 28.89
CA PHE A 798 6.89 -26.29 27.65
C PHE A 798 7.40 -24.86 27.88
N ILE A 799 7.39 -24.38 29.13
CA ILE A 799 7.61 -22.97 29.46
C ILE A 799 9.07 -22.73 29.87
N SER A 800 9.64 -21.64 29.36
CA SER A 800 10.92 -21.08 29.78
C SER A 800 10.67 -19.68 30.35
N PHE A 801 11.03 -19.46 31.61
CA PHE A 801 11.00 -18.11 32.19
C PHE A 801 12.24 -17.36 31.69
N ASP A 802 12.04 -16.31 30.89
CA ASP A 802 13.09 -15.61 30.15
C ASP A 802 12.95 -14.10 30.29
N LEU A 803 13.86 -13.46 31.05
CA LEU A 803 13.82 -12.01 31.30
C LEU A 803 14.27 -11.17 30.09
N SER A 804 14.84 -11.80 29.06
CA SER A 804 15.21 -11.13 27.81
C SER A 804 13.99 -10.82 26.93
N LEU A 805 12.85 -11.48 27.17
CA LEU A 805 11.66 -11.31 26.35
C LEU A 805 11.04 -9.94 26.65
N ALA A 806 11.29 -8.97 25.75
CA ALA A 806 10.72 -7.64 25.78
C ALA A 806 9.74 -7.37 24.61
N ARG A 807 9.40 -8.42 23.84
CA ARG A 807 8.44 -8.33 22.73
C ARG A 807 7.08 -7.88 23.22
N GLY A 808 6.55 -6.88 22.54
CA GLY A 808 5.19 -6.46 22.76
C GLY A 808 4.82 -5.25 21.95
N LEU A 809 3.61 -5.29 21.38
CA LEU A 809 2.92 -4.06 21.02
C LEU A 809 2.74 -3.26 22.32
N ASP A 810 2.83 -1.92 22.24
CA ASP A 810 2.86 -1.00 23.39
C ASP A 810 1.68 -1.15 24.37
N TYR A 811 0.68 -1.97 24.05
CA TYR A 811 -0.53 -2.21 24.81
C TYR A 811 -0.46 -3.32 25.88
N TYR A 812 0.61 -4.13 25.96
CA TYR A 812 0.70 -5.15 27.00
C TYR A 812 0.93 -4.55 28.40
N THR A 813 0.29 -5.16 29.39
CA THR A 813 0.18 -4.67 30.78
C THR A 813 0.56 -5.73 31.83
N GLY A 814 0.56 -7.01 31.44
CA GLY A 814 0.83 -8.15 32.31
C GLY A 814 1.81 -9.14 31.70
N VAL A 815 1.48 -10.44 31.72
CA VAL A 815 2.30 -11.48 31.09
C VAL A 815 2.47 -11.25 29.59
N ILE A 816 3.61 -11.66 29.09
CA ILE A 816 3.99 -11.67 27.68
C ILE A 816 4.66 -13.00 27.38
N TYR A 817 4.37 -13.59 26.23
CA TYR A 817 4.93 -14.88 25.86
C TYR A 817 5.16 -15.01 24.36
N GLU A 818 6.14 -15.84 24.03
CA GLU A 818 6.58 -16.08 22.67
C GLU A 818 6.94 -17.55 22.46
N ALA A 819 6.33 -18.19 21.47
CA ALA A 819 6.61 -19.56 21.08
C ALA A 819 7.73 -19.64 20.04
N VAL A 820 8.67 -20.55 20.24
CA VAL A 820 9.83 -20.78 19.37
C VAL A 820 10.00 -22.28 19.07
N CYS A 821 10.44 -22.61 17.86
CA CYS A 821 10.84 -23.98 17.52
C CYS A 821 12.23 -24.30 18.08
N MET A 822 12.41 -25.52 18.61
CA MET A 822 13.67 -25.96 19.22
C MET A 822 14.57 -26.77 18.27
N ASN A 823 14.06 -27.14 17.08
CA ASN A 823 14.79 -27.96 16.12
C ASN A 823 15.95 -27.20 15.44
N GLY A 824 17.17 -27.34 15.97
CA GLY A 824 18.47 -27.50 15.30
C GLY A 824 19.02 -26.44 14.34
N ASN A 825 18.19 -25.67 13.64
CA ASN A 825 18.61 -24.54 12.82
C ASN A 825 18.14 -23.26 13.52
N THR A 826 19.08 -22.55 14.12
CA THR A 826 18.98 -21.27 14.83
C THR A 826 18.37 -20.11 14.02
N GLN A 827 17.73 -20.38 12.87
CA GLN A 827 17.07 -19.40 12.00
C GLN A 827 15.52 -19.44 12.03
N VAL A 828 14.89 -20.39 12.73
CA VAL A 828 13.42 -20.41 12.85
C VAL A 828 12.99 -19.51 14.01
N GLY A 829 12.76 -18.22 13.75
CA GLY A 829 12.24 -17.30 14.79
C GLY A 829 10.78 -17.62 15.21
N SER A 830 10.20 -16.75 16.05
CA SER A 830 8.82 -16.79 16.56
C SER A 830 7.77 -17.49 15.70
N ILE A 831 7.07 -18.48 16.26
CA ILE A 831 5.94 -19.22 15.64
C ILE A 831 4.59 -18.89 16.31
N GLY A 832 4.57 -18.00 17.29
CA GLY A 832 3.38 -17.53 17.98
C GLY A 832 3.75 -16.66 19.17
N GLY A 833 2.80 -15.92 19.70
CA GLY A 833 3.01 -15.08 20.87
C GLY A 833 1.72 -14.43 21.36
N GLY A 834 1.79 -13.76 22.49
CA GLY A 834 0.63 -13.14 23.11
C GLY A 834 0.94 -12.54 24.46
N GLY A 835 -0.12 -12.16 25.17
CA GLY A 835 0.00 -11.54 26.48
C GLY A 835 -1.28 -10.88 26.98
N ARG A 836 -1.18 -10.23 28.13
CA ARG A 836 -2.28 -9.52 28.81
C ARG A 836 -2.27 -8.02 28.49
N TYR A 837 -3.41 -7.47 28.06
CA TYR A 837 -3.55 -6.10 27.53
C TYR A 837 -4.81 -5.39 28.07
N ASP A 838 -4.86 -5.14 29.38
CA ASP A 838 -6.09 -4.70 30.05
C ASP A 838 -6.60 -3.30 29.63
N ASN A 839 -5.73 -2.44 29.09
CA ASN A 839 -6.03 -1.04 28.79
C ASN A 839 -6.43 -0.78 27.32
N LEU A 840 -6.45 -1.80 26.46
CA LEU A 840 -6.70 -1.56 25.03
C LEU A 840 -8.17 -1.23 24.76
N VAL A 841 -9.10 -1.95 25.40
CA VAL A 841 -10.55 -1.76 25.24
C VAL A 841 -11.01 -0.41 25.78
N SER A 842 -10.39 0.06 26.87
CA SER A 842 -10.73 1.35 27.48
C SER A 842 -10.45 2.54 26.55
N MET A 843 -9.63 2.36 25.52
CA MET A 843 -9.41 3.41 24.51
C MET A 843 -10.60 3.63 23.57
N PHE A 844 -11.60 2.74 23.59
CA PHE A 844 -12.81 2.80 22.76
C PHE A 844 -14.10 2.93 23.58
N GLN A 845 -14.01 2.93 24.92
CA GLN A 845 -15.15 3.01 25.84
C GLN A 845 -15.18 4.36 26.57
N GLU A 846 -16.28 4.63 27.27
CA GLU A 846 -16.40 5.77 28.18
C GLU A 846 -15.27 5.79 29.22
N ALA A 847 -14.79 6.99 29.56
CA ALA A 847 -13.66 7.18 30.46
C ALA A 847 -13.87 6.49 31.81
N GLY A 848 -12.93 5.63 32.20
CA GLY A 848 -12.92 4.92 33.49
C GLY A 848 -13.38 3.46 33.44
N LYS A 849 -13.93 2.95 32.33
CA LYS A 849 -14.25 1.53 32.17
C LYS A 849 -13.05 0.75 31.65
N VAL A 850 -12.60 -0.25 32.40
CA VAL A 850 -11.50 -1.16 32.03
C VAL A 850 -12.06 -2.55 31.78
N THR A 851 -11.73 -3.15 30.64
CA THR A 851 -12.09 -4.53 30.30
C THR A 851 -10.81 -5.34 30.15
N PRO A 852 -10.42 -6.11 31.18
CA PRO A 852 -9.20 -6.91 31.15
C PRO A 852 -9.25 -7.93 30.00
N CYS A 853 -8.12 -8.09 29.30
CA CYS A 853 -8.03 -8.97 28.15
C CYS A 853 -6.68 -9.69 28.14
N VAL A 854 -6.68 -10.97 27.76
CA VAL A 854 -5.48 -11.76 27.52
C VAL A 854 -5.71 -12.65 26.31
N GLY A 855 -4.68 -12.84 25.49
CA GLY A 855 -4.81 -13.65 24.30
C GLY A 855 -3.50 -14.08 23.68
N VAL A 856 -3.61 -15.04 22.76
CA VAL A 856 -2.52 -15.66 22.03
C VAL A 856 -2.81 -15.66 20.53
N SER A 857 -1.79 -15.39 19.72
CA SER A 857 -1.80 -15.46 18.27
C SER A 857 -0.79 -16.49 17.77
N VAL A 858 -1.23 -17.41 16.92
CA VAL A 858 -0.34 -18.39 16.27
C VAL A 858 0.19 -17.79 14.96
N GLY A 859 1.52 -17.76 14.82
CA GLY A 859 2.24 -17.32 13.63
C GLY A 859 2.18 -18.35 12.50
N ILE A 860 0.99 -18.55 11.94
CA ILE A 860 0.66 -19.72 11.13
C ILE A 860 1.44 -19.84 9.82
N GLU A 861 1.92 -18.73 9.24
CA GLU A 861 2.68 -18.79 7.98
C GLU A 861 3.97 -19.62 8.09
N ARG A 862 4.65 -19.55 9.24
CA ARG A 862 5.86 -20.35 9.48
C ARG A 862 5.54 -21.81 9.74
N VAL A 863 4.44 -22.07 10.44
CA VAL A 863 3.90 -23.42 10.61
C VAL A 863 3.62 -24.06 9.25
N PHE A 864 3.03 -23.33 8.30
CA PHE A 864 2.80 -23.85 6.94
C PHE A 864 4.10 -24.24 6.24
N THR A 865 5.15 -23.41 6.33
CA THR A 865 6.46 -23.74 5.74
C THR A 865 7.05 -25.01 6.35
N LEU A 866 6.99 -25.17 7.67
CA LEU A 866 7.49 -26.37 8.36
C LEU A 866 6.69 -27.62 7.99
N MET A 867 5.36 -27.51 7.91
CA MET A 867 4.49 -28.62 7.49
C MET A 867 4.76 -29.01 6.03
N GLU A 868 4.94 -28.03 5.14
CA GLU A 868 5.24 -28.26 3.72
C GLU A 868 6.59 -28.97 3.54
N GLU A 869 7.64 -28.53 4.24
CA GLU A 869 8.96 -29.16 4.20
C GLU A 869 8.90 -30.63 4.67
N ARG A 870 8.17 -30.90 5.77
CA ARG A 870 8.00 -32.25 6.30
C ARG A 870 7.22 -33.15 5.35
N LEU A 871 6.15 -32.66 4.74
CA LEU A 871 5.37 -33.38 3.74
C LEU A 871 6.20 -33.71 2.50
N ARG A 872 7.01 -32.76 2.01
CA ARG A 872 7.94 -32.99 0.90
C ARG A 872 8.95 -34.09 1.22
N GLN A 873 9.48 -34.12 2.45
CA GLN A 873 10.41 -35.17 2.89
C GLN A 873 9.74 -36.55 2.95
N GLN A 874 8.49 -36.62 3.44
CA GLN A 874 7.75 -37.88 3.55
C GLN A 874 7.29 -38.45 2.19
N GLN A 875 6.95 -37.59 1.23
CA GLN A 875 6.39 -37.99 -0.06
C GLN A 875 7.42 -38.02 -1.22
N GLY A 876 8.72 -37.89 -0.93
CA GLY A 876 9.77 -37.95 -1.95
C GLY A 876 9.80 -36.76 -2.91
N GLY A 877 9.35 -35.58 -2.46
CA GLY A 877 9.55 -34.29 -3.13
C GLY A 877 8.32 -33.64 -3.80
N SER A 878 7.30 -34.41 -4.19
CA SER A 878 6.03 -33.87 -4.76
C SER A 878 4.88 -34.12 -3.80
N ILE A 879 4.17 -33.05 -3.41
CA ILE A 879 2.99 -33.15 -2.55
C ILE A 879 1.80 -33.48 -3.44
N LYS A 880 1.32 -34.72 -3.42
CA LYS A 880 0.13 -35.12 -4.18
C LYS A 880 -1.06 -35.26 -3.24
N GLN A 881 -2.09 -34.46 -3.44
CA GLN A 881 -3.36 -34.60 -2.73
C GLN A 881 -4.53 -34.64 -3.71
N PRO A 882 -5.22 -35.80 -3.87
CA PRO A 882 -6.40 -35.90 -4.70
C PRO A 882 -7.57 -35.17 -4.03
N ASN A 883 -8.14 -34.17 -4.71
CA ASN A 883 -9.41 -33.56 -4.29
C ASN A 883 -10.63 -34.45 -4.57
N VAL A 884 -10.43 -35.57 -5.29
CA VAL A 884 -11.46 -36.49 -5.76
C VAL A 884 -11.23 -37.87 -5.17
N SER A 885 -12.26 -38.43 -4.54
CA SER A 885 -12.19 -39.78 -3.97
C SER A 885 -12.54 -40.85 -5.01
N VAL A 886 -13.42 -40.54 -5.96
CA VAL A 886 -13.92 -41.51 -6.95
C VAL A 886 -13.99 -40.90 -8.36
N LEU A 887 -13.31 -41.52 -9.34
CA LEU A 887 -13.48 -41.16 -10.76
C LEU A 887 -14.49 -42.10 -11.42
N VAL A 888 -15.58 -41.55 -11.97
CA VAL A 888 -16.58 -42.29 -12.74
C VAL A 888 -16.19 -42.30 -14.22
N ALA A 889 -15.94 -43.49 -14.74
CA ALA A 889 -15.42 -43.76 -16.07
C ALA A 889 -16.38 -44.67 -16.86
N SER A 890 -16.20 -44.76 -18.17
CA SER A 890 -16.91 -45.73 -19.00
C SER A 890 -15.97 -46.55 -19.87
N ALA A 891 -16.36 -47.79 -20.19
CA ALA A 891 -15.54 -48.72 -20.97
C ALA A 891 -15.56 -48.45 -22.50
N GLY A 892 -16.11 -47.31 -22.94
CA GLY A 892 -16.38 -46.98 -24.34
C GLY A 892 -17.81 -47.30 -24.77
N GLY A 893 -18.24 -46.73 -25.91
CA GLY A 893 -19.61 -46.81 -26.45
C GLY A 893 -20.28 -45.44 -26.58
N GLU A 894 -21.06 -45.22 -27.63
CA GLU A 894 -21.82 -43.97 -27.82
C GLU A 894 -22.93 -43.86 -26.76
N GLY A 895 -23.17 -42.65 -26.22
CA GLY A 895 -24.28 -42.39 -25.30
C GLY A 895 -24.07 -42.78 -23.81
N GLN A 896 -22.85 -43.15 -23.41
CA GLN A 896 -22.56 -43.53 -22.01
C GLN A 896 -22.43 -42.36 -21.03
N LEU A 897 -22.36 -41.12 -21.52
CA LEU A 897 -22.24 -39.93 -20.68
C LEU A 897 -23.40 -39.78 -19.68
N HIS A 898 -24.63 -40.06 -20.10
CA HIS A 898 -25.80 -40.01 -19.23
C HIS A 898 -25.68 -40.98 -18.04
N HIS A 899 -25.14 -42.18 -18.26
CA HIS A 899 -24.92 -43.17 -17.18
C HIS A 899 -23.82 -42.71 -16.22
N LYS A 900 -22.71 -42.16 -16.72
CA LYS A 900 -21.66 -41.55 -15.87
C LYS A 900 -22.24 -40.43 -15.00
N MET A 901 -23.02 -39.53 -15.59
CA MET A 901 -23.66 -38.42 -14.87
C MET A 901 -24.64 -38.94 -13.81
N LYS A 902 -25.44 -39.96 -14.10
CA LYS A 902 -26.37 -40.56 -13.15
C LYS A 902 -25.65 -41.20 -11.96
N LEU A 903 -24.58 -41.95 -12.20
CA LEU A 903 -23.76 -42.55 -11.14
C LEU A 903 -23.04 -41.49 -10.32
N THR A 904 -22.49 -40.46 -10.96
CA THR A 904 -21.83 -39.36 -10.25
C THR A 904 -22.82 -38.59 -9.39
N ASN A 905 -24.04 -38.33 -9.89
CA ASN A 905 -25.10 -37.71 -9.11
C ASN A 905 -25.51 -38.55 -7.88
N LEU A 906 -25.50 -39.88 -7.99
CA LEU A 906 -25.73 -40.76 -6.84
C LEU A 906 -24.64 -40.58 -5.77
N LEU A 907 -23.38 -40.47 -6.18
CA LEU A 907 -22.25 -40.23 -5.27
C LEU A 907 -22.30 -38.84 -4.64
N TRP A 908 -22.61 -37.80 -5.43
CA TRP A 908 -22.79 -36.44 -4.93
C TRP A 908 -23.97 -36.34 -3.95
N ALA A 909 -25.10 -37.01 -4.24
CA ALA A 909 -26.23 -37.09 -3.32
C ALA A 909 -25.88 -37.79 -1.99
N ALA A 910 -24.88 -38.69 -2.01
CA ALA A 910 -24.31 -39.31 -0.81
C ALA A 910 -23.19 -38.49 -0.15
N ASN A 911 -22.94 -37.28 -0.64
CA ASN A 911 -21.88 -36.36 -0.24
C ASN A 911 -20.46 -36.94 -0.41
N ILE A 912 -20.26 -37.77 -1.44
CA ILE A 912 -18.95 -38.34 -1.81
C ILE A 912 -18.31 -37.47 -2.90
N SER A 913 -17.02 -37.14 -2.73
CA SER A 913 -16.26 -36.42 -3.76
C SER A 913 -16.00 -37.31 -4.97
N ALA A 914 -16.75 -37.06 -6.05
CA ALA A 914 -16.67 -37.81 -7.29
C ALA A 914 -16.58 -36.89 -8.52
N GLU A 915 -15.95 -37.38 -9.59
CA GLU A 915 -15.81 -36.65 -10.85
C GLU A 915 -16.04 -37.60 -12.05
N PHE A 916 -16.43 -37.06 -13.19
CA PHE A 916 -16.38 -37.75 -14.48
C PHE A 916 -15.75 -36.81 -15.53
N ASN A 917 -15.11 -37.37 -16.55
CA ASN A 917 -14.55 -36.56 -17.64
C ASN A 917 -15.66 -35.93 -18.50
N GLN A 918 -15.52 -34.63 -18.78
CA GLN A 918 -16.47 -33.80 -19.53
C GLN A 918 -16.48 -34.07 -21.05
N GLN A 919 -15.50 -34.82 -21.57
CA GLN A 919 -15.57 -35.35 -22.92
C GLN A 919 -16.67 -36.43 -23.03
N GLU A 920 -17.37 -36.47 -24.16
CA GLU A 920 -18.46 -37.44 -24.37
C GLU A 920 -17.96 -38.89 -24.30
N ASN A 921 -16.90 -39.20 -25.06
CA ASN A 921 -16.37 -40.55 -25.24
C ASN A 921 -14.86 -40.63 -24.94
N PRO A 922 -14.41 -40.38 -23.70
CA PRO A 922 -13.01 -40.51 -23.32
C PRO A 922 -12.59 -41.98 -23.38
N LYS A 923 -11.34 -42.26 -23.79
CA LYS A 923 -10.81 -43.62 -23.78
C LYS A 923 -10.56 -44.05 -22.33
N LEU A 924 -11.02 -45.24 -21.93
CA LEU A 924 -10.82 -45.77 -20.56
C LEU A 924 -9.34 -45.76 -20.14
N LYS A 925 -8.41 -46.08 -21.05
CA LYS A 925 -6.96 -46.02 -20.78
C LYS A 925 -6.50 -44.62 -20.36
N PHE A 926 -7.07 -43.58 -20.97
CA PHE A 926 -6.79 -42.19 -20.59
C PHE A 926 -7.38 -41.87 -19.21
N GLU A 927 -8.59 -42.35 -18.90
CA GLU A 927 -9.20 -42.12 -17.59
C GLU A 927 -8.44 -42.83 -16.46
N ILE A 928 -7.96 -44.06 -16.68
CA ILE A 928 -7.10 -44.77 -15.71
C ILE A 928 -5.78 -44.03 -15.51
N ALA A 929 -5.15 -43.55 -16.60
CA ALA A 929 -3.92 -42.76 -16.51
C ALA A 929 -4.13 -41.45 -15.72
N ASN A 930 -5.23 -40.74 -16.00
CA ASN A 930 -5.62 -39.53 -15.28
C ASN A 930 -5.86 -39.79 -13.79
N ALA A 931 -6.54 -40.89 -13.45
CA ALA A 931 -6.75 -41.28 -12.05
C ALA A 931 -5.45 -41.57 -11.31
N LEU A 932 -4.51 -42.29 -11.95
CA LEU A 932 -3.20 -42.59 -11.37
C LEU A 932 -2.30 -41.35 -11.24
N GLU A 933 -2.31 -40.44 -12.22
CA GLU A 933 -1.53 -39.20 -12.20
C GLU A 933 -1.96 -38.30 -11.04
N ARG A 934 -3.28 -38.20 -10.82
CA ARG A 934 -3.92 -37.41 -9.76
C ARG A 934 -4.02 -38.13 -8.41
N ASP A 935 -3.54 -39.37 -8.30
CA ASP A 935 -3.64 -40.25 -7.12
C ASP A 935 -5.08 -40.47 -6.61
N ILE A 936 -6.07 -40.52 -7.51
CA ILE A 936 -7.46 -40.82 -7.15
C ILE A 936 -7.54 -42.28 -6.69
N PRO A 937 -8.08 -42.58 -5.50
CA PRO A 937 -7.99 -43.93 -4.92
C PRO A 937 -8.96 -44.93 -5.56
N PHE A 938 -10.15 -44.51 -5.98
CA PHE A 938 -11.18 -45.39 -6.53
C PHE A 938 -11.67 -44.95 -7.91
N MET A 939 -12.01 -45.92 -8.75
CA MET A 939 -12.74 -45.71 -10.00
C MET A 939 -14.04 -46.48 -10.02
N VAL A 940 -15.09 -45.89 -10.58
CA VAL A 940 -16.36 -46.56 -10.89
C VAL A 940 -16.53 -46.62 -12.39
N ILE A 941 -16.52 -47.83 -12.96
CA ILE A 941 -16.56 -48.03 -14.42
C ILE A 941 -17.94 -48.56 -14.79
N VAL A 942 -18.57 -47.91 -15.78
CA VAL A 942 -19.84 -48.34 -16.38
C VAL A 942 -19.67 -48.74 -17.85
N GLY A 943 -20.14 -49.92 -18.21
CA GLY A 943 -20.28 -50.37 -19.59
C GLY A 943 -21.75 -50.51 -19.99
N GLU A 944 -22.01 -50.78 -21.27
CA GLU A 944 -23.38 -50.93 -21.79
C GLU A 944 -24.15 -52.08 -21.13
N GLU A 945 -23.50 -53.21 -20.91
CA GLU A 945 -24.12 -54.38 -20.26
C GLU A 945 -24.37 -54.11 -18.78
N GLU A 946 -23.38 -53.58 -18.06
CA GLU A 946 -23.51 -53.26 -16.65
C GLU A 946 -24.60 -52.20 -16.42
N ALA A 947 -24.69 -51.17 -17.28
CA ALA A 947 -25.74 -50.16 -17.22
C ALA A 947 -27.15 -50.77 -17.40
N ARG A 948 -27.31 -51.72 -18.34
CA ARG A 948 -28.59 -52.41 -18.60
C ARG A 948 -29.02 -53.27 -17.42
N GLU A 949 -28.07 -53.89 -16.72
CA GLU A 949 -28.30 -54.70 -15.52
C GLU A 949 -28.41 -53.87 -14.23
N GLY A 950 -28.21 -52.55 -14.29
CA GLY A 950 -28.20 -51.69 -13.11
C GLY A 950 -26.99 -51.90 -12.21
N LYS A 951 -25.85 -52.35 -12.76
CA LYS A 951 -24.59 -52.63 -12.06
C LYS A 951 -23.49 -51.67 -12.52
N CYS A 952 -22.39 -51.62 -11.77
CA CYS A 952 -21.16 -50.95 -12.14
C CYS A 952 -19.96 -51.69 -11.56
N LYS A 953 -18.75 -51.41 -12.05
CA LYS A 953 -17.52 -51.99 -11.51
C LYS A 953 -16.82 -50.97 -10.62
N VAL A 954 -16.50 -51.34 -9.39
CA VAL A 954 -15.69 -50.54 -8.48
C VAL A 954 -14.27 -51.07 -8.51
N LYS A 955 -13.32 -50.20 -8.84
CA LYS A 955 -11.91 -50.51 -8.94
C LYS A 955 -11.13 -49.73 -7.89
N ASP A 956 -10.40 -50.45 -7.05
CA ASP A 956 -9.44 -49.87 -6.11
C ASP A 956 -8.08 -49.78 -6.80
N LEU A 957 -7.60 -48.57 -7.02
CA LEU A 957 -6.34 -48.34 -7.75
C LEU A 957 -5.11 -48.62 -6.89
N ARG A 958 -5.23 -48.57 -5.56
CA ARG A 958 -4.15 -48.89 -4.62
C ARG A 958 -4.02 -50.39 -4.41
N ALA A 959 -5.14 -51.06 -4.14
CA ALA A 959 -5.18 -52.51 -3.96
C ALA A 959 -5.13 -53.30 -5.29
N ARG A 960 -5.36 -52.62 -6.43
CA ARG A 960 -5.46 -53.20 -7.77
C ARG A 960 -6.56 -54.28 -7.89
N THR A 961 -7.63 -54.13 -7.11
CA THR A 961 -8.79 -55.04 -7.12
C THR A 961 -9.95 -54.43 -7.89
N GLU A 962 -10.81 -55.27 -8.47
CA GLU A 962 -12.01 -54.86 -9.20
C GLU A 962 -13.17 -55.77 -8.81
N GLU A 963 -14.33 -55.19 -8.52
CA GLU A 963 -15.55 -55.92 -8.16
C GLU A 963 -16.78 -55.31 -8.83
N THR A 964 -17.76 -56.16 -9.16
CA THR A 964 -19.04 -55.72 -9.75
C THR A 964 -20.05 -55.51 -8.63
N VAL A 965 -20.65 -54.32 -8.59
CA VAL A 965 -21.56 -53.87 -7.53
C VAL A 965 -22.89 -53.41 -8.15
N GLU A 966 -24.00 -53.72 -7.50
CA GLU A 966 -25.29 -53.14 -7.88
C GLU A 966 -25.29 -51.63 -7.60
N THR A 967 -25.81 -50.83 -8.54
CA THR A 967 -25.82 -49.36 -8.42
C THR A 967 -26.46 -48.87 -7.11
N LYS A 968 -27.45 -49.61 -6.60
CA LYS A 968 -28.13 -49.32 -5.32
C LYS A 968 -27.21 -49.45 -4.09
N HIS A 969 -26.20 -50.33 -4.15
CA HIS A 969 -25.26 -50.59 -3.05
C HIS A 969 -23.92 -49.87 -3.23
N LEU A 970 -23.71 -49.18 -4.36
CA LEU A 970 -22.45 -48.50 -4.69
C LEU A 970 -21.92 -47.61 -3.55
N VAL A 971 -22.80 -46.80 -2.96
CA VAL A 971 -22.43 -45.88 -1.86
C VAL A 971 -22.01 -46.64 -0.60
N ALA A 972 -22.71 -47.73 -0.26
CA ALA A 972 -22.40 -48.54 0.92
C ALA A 972 -21.03 -49.22 0.77
N VAL A 973 -20.78 -49.81 -0.40
CA VAL A 973 -19.50 -50.47 -0.71
C VAL A 973 -18.33 -49.49 -0.69
N LEU A 974 -18.47 -48.31 -1.28
CA LEU A 974 -17.41 -47.29 -1.24
C LEU A 974 -17.12 -46.84 0.21
N ARG A 975 -18.16 -46.72 1.06
CA ARG A 975 -17.98 -46.40 2.48
C ARG A 975 -17.27 -47.50 3.26
N GLU A 976 -17.62 -48.76 3.02
CA GLU A 976 -16.93 -49.92 3.62
C GLU A 976 -15.44 -49.97 3.23
N LYS A 977 -15.13 -49.62 1.97
CA LYS A 977 -13.73 -49.47 1.49
C LYS A 977 -13.03 -48.21 1.98
N GLY A 978 -13.69 -47.40 2.81
CA GLY A 978 -13.08 -46.26 3.48
C GLY A 978 -13.25 -44.91 2.78
N VAL A 979 -14.11 -44.79 1.76
CA VAL A 979 -14.51 -43.50 1.19
C VAL A 979 -15.44 -42.78 2.17
N VAL A 980 -14.95 -41.69 2.74
CA VAL A 980 -15.71 -40.85 3.67
C VAL A 980 -16.42 -39.71 2.94
N PRO A 981 -17.64 -39.34 3.36
CA PRO A 981 -18.31 -38.14 2.86
C PRO A 981 -17.50 -36.86 3.14
N VAL A 982 -17.61 -35.88 2.25
CA VAL A 982 -16.94 -34.58 2.37
C VAL A 982 -17.39 -33.88 3.66
N GLY A 983 -16.43 -33.41 4.46
CA GLY A 983 -16.70 -32.77 5.76
C GLY A 983 -16.86 -33.75 6.93
N CYS A 984 -16.82 -35.06 6.70
CA CYS A 984 -16.72 -36.05 7.76
C CYS A 984 -15.27 -36.51 7.91
N HIS A 985 -14.63 -36.18 9.04
CA HIS A 985 -13.34 -36.78 9.36
C HIS A 985 -13.52 -38.26 9.70
N ARG A 986 -12.57 -39.12 9.32
CA ARG A 986 -12.38 -40.38 10.05
C ARG A 986 -12.18 -39.97 11.50
N LEU A 987 -13.15 -40.29 12.36
CA LEU A 987 -12.80 -40.48 13.76
C LEU A 987 -11.73 -41.55 13.71
N GLY A 988 -10.48 -41.17 14.02
CA GLY A 988 -9.43 -42.16 14.23
C GLY A 988 -10.05 -43.22 15.12
N THR A 989 -9.95 -44.47 14.70
CA THR A 989 -10.45 -45.53 15.58
C THR A 989 -9.72 -45.36 16.91
N ALA A 990 -10.33 -45.72 18.04
CA ALA A 990 -9.63 -45.72 19.32
C ALA A 990 -8.31 -46.54 19.29
N SER A 991 -8.09 -47.31 18.22
CA SER A 991 -6.84 -47.99 17.86
C SER A 991 -5.78 -47.03 17.32
N ASP A 992 -6.09 -46.12 16.38
CA ASP A 992 -5.11 -45.23 15.74
C ASP A 992 -4.57 -44.16 16.72
N GLU A 993 -5.45 -43.60 17.56
CA GLU A 993 -5.02 -42.69 18.64
C GLU A 993 -4.22 -43.43 19.72
N ARG A 994 -4.55 -44.70 20.00
CA ARG A 994 -3.85 -45.50 21.00
C ARG A 994 -2.49 -45.97 20.51
N GLU A 995 -2.34 -46.27 19.22
CA GLU A 995 -1.05 -46.55 18.58
C GLU A 995 -0.18 -45.29 18.49
N ALA A 996 -0.73 -44.15 18.08
CA ALA A 996 0.02 -42.89 18.07
C ALA A 996 0.44 -42.47 19.48
N ARG A 997 -0.42 -42.67 20.48
CA ARG A 997 -0.13 -42.40 21.90
C ARG A 997 0.86 -43.40 22.48
N ALA A 998 0.80 -44.67 22.09
CA ALA A 998 1.78 -45.70 22.47
C ALA A 998 3.16 -45.44 21.84
N ALA A 999 3.21 -45.04 20.57
CA ALA A 999 4.47 -44.68 19.90
C ALA A 999 5.11 -43.43 20.53
N ARG A 1000 4.30 -42.43 20.91
CA ARG A 1000 4.76 -41.23 21.64
C ARG A 1000 5.20 -41.56 23.07
N ALA A 1001 4.48 -42.43 23.77
CA ALA A 1001 4.85 -42.90 25.11
C ALA A 1001 6.16 -43.70 25.08
N ALA A 1002 6.34 -44.57 24.08
CA ALA A 1002 7.59 -45.32 23.87
C ALA A 1002 8.77 -44.38 23.58
N ALA A 1003 8.57 -43.35 22.73
CA ALA A 1003 9.60 -42.34 22.48
C ALA A 1003 9.92 -41.48 23.71
N ALA A 1004 8.93 -41.22 24.57
CA ALA A 1004 9.12 -40.52 25.84
C ALA A 1004 9.86 -41.38 26.87
N GLU A 1005 9.56 -42.68 26.95
CA GLU A 1005 10.30 -43.64 27.78
C GLU A 1005 11.74 -43.82 27.31
N GLU A 1006 11.98 -43.84 25.99
CA GLU A 1006 13.32 -43.91 25.42
C GLU A 1006 14.14 -42.64 25.71
N ARG A 1007 13.49 -41.46 25.70
CA ARG A 1007 14.08 -40.18 26.16
C ARG A 1007 14.42 -40.22 27.66
N LEU A 1008 13.53 -40.76 28.50
CA LEU A 1008 13.74 -40.89 29.94
C LEU A 1008 14.87 -41.89 30.26
N ALA A 1009 14.96 -42.98 29.51
CA ALA A 1009 16.02 -43.98 29.63
C ALA A 1009 17.38 -43.42 29.17
N ALA A 1010 17.41 -42.58 28.13
CA ALA A 1010 18.63 -41.88 27.71
C ALA A 1010 19.13 -40.90 28.78
N GLU A 1011 18.22 -40.26 29.53
CA GLU A 1011 18.56 -39.32 30.61
C GLU A 1011 19.11 -40.02 31.87
N GLN A 1012 18.70 -41.28 32.11
CA GLN A 1012 19.17 -42.12 33.23
C GLN A 1012 20.57 -42.73 33.04
N THR A 1013 21.18 -42.59 31.84
CA THR A 1013 22.54 -43.11 31.57
C THR A 1013 23.68 -42.12 31.84
N ARG A 1014 23.37 -40.91 32.33
CA ARG A 1014 24.39 -39.96 32.84
C ARG A 1014 24.63 -40.20 34.34
N GLU A 1015 25.90 -40.31 34.73
CA GLU A 1015 26.34 -40.69 36.08
C GLU A 1015 25.66 -39.89 37.21
N PRO A 1016 25.32 -40.54 38.34
CA PRO A 1016 24.50 -39.92 39.38
C PRO A 1016 25.30 -38.96 40.27
N TYR A 1017 24.74 -37.78 40.50
CA TYR A 1017 25.13 -36.87 41.58
C TYR A 1017 24.53 -37.39 42.92
N THR A 1018 25.32 -37.38 43.98
CA THR A 1018 25.00 -37.96 45.29
C THR A 1018 23.94 -37.16 46.06
N ASP A 1019 22.80 -37.78 46.38
CA ASP A 1019 21.79 -37.27 47.32
C ASP A 1019 22.21 -37.43 48.78
N ILE A 1020 22.17 -36.33 49.55
CA ILE A 1020 22.27 -36.35 51.01
C ILE A 1020 20.91 -36.80 51.57
N LYS A 1021 20.83 -38.02 52.11
CA LYS A 1021 19.65 -38.53 52.82
C LYS A 1021 19.56 -37.95 54.24
N LEU A 1022 18.65 -36.99 54.46
CA LEU A 1022 18.24 -36.55 55.81
C LEU A 1022 17.40 -37.63 56.50
N SER A 1023 17.69 -37.87 57.79
CA SER A 1023 17.08 -38.89 58.64
C SER A 1023 15.61 -38.57 59.00
N GLU A 1024 14.83 -39.59 59.38
CA GLU A 1024 13.43 -39.40 59.80
C GLU A 1024 13.27 -38.48 61.02
N GLU A 1025 14.26 -38.47 61.93
CA GLU A 1025 14.27 -37.55 63.07
C GLU A 1025 14.42 -36.09 62.64
N GLU A 1026 15.27 -35.79 61.66
CA GLU A 1026 15.43 -34.43 61.11
C GLU A 1026 14.17 -33.97 60.38
N ARG A 1027 13.48 -34.87 59.67
CA ARG A 1027 12.19 -34.59 59.03
C ARG A 1027 11.08 -34.34 60.04
N ALA A 1028 11.09 -35.06 61.17
CA ALA A 1028 10.15 -34.85 62.27
C ALA A 1028 10.39 -33.50 62.98
N LYS A 1029 11.66 -33.13 63.17
CA LYS A 1029 12.05 -31.83 63.76
C LYS A 1029 11.59 -30.65 62.91
N ILE A 1030 11.77 -30.75 61.58
CA ILE A 1030 11.32 -29.73 60.62
C ILE A 1030 9.79 -29.61 60.58
N ARG A 1031 9.05 -30.73 60.72
CA ARG A 1031 7.57 -30.69 60.84
C ARG A 1031 7.12 -30.04 62.14
N ALA A 1032 7.77 -30.33 63.25
CA ALA A 1032 7.45 -29.73 64.56
C ALA A 1032 7.70 -28.22 64.56
N GLU A 1033 8.82 -27.77 63.98
CA GLU A 1033 9.14 -26.34 63.85
C GLU A 1033 8.16 -25.60 62.93
N ARG A 1034 7.73 -26.22 61.83
CA ARG A 1034 6.70 -25.64 60.93
C ARG A 1034 5.33 -25.55 61.60
N SER A 1035 4.95 -26.54 62.40
CA SER A 1035 3.69 -26.51 63.17
C SER A 1035 3.70 -25.42 64.25
N ALA A 1036 4.82 -25.28 64.98
CA ALA A 1036 4.98 -24.24 66.00
C ALA A 1036 4.98 -22.83 65.39
N ALA A 1037 5.61 -22.66 64.22
CA ALA A 1037 5.60 -21.40 63.48
C ALA A 1037 4.20 -21.03 62.95
N ALA A 1038 3.37 -22.02 62.60
CA ALA A 1038 1.98 -21.79 62.19
C ALA A 1038 1.09 -21.37 63.38
N GLU A 1039 1.25 -21.97 64.56
CA GLU A 1039 0.50 -21.58 65.76
C GLU A 1039 0.90 -20.19 66.33
N ALA A 1040 2.16 -19.79 66.11
CA ALA A 1040 2.65 -18.47 66.49
C ALA A 1040 2.10 -17.34 65.61
N ARG A 1041 1.70 -17.64 64.36
CA ARG A 1041 1.19 -16.66 63.38
C ARG A 1041 -0.33 -16.42 63.43
N MET A 1042 -1.09 -17.21 64.19
CA MET A 1042 -2.53 -17.00 64.32
C MET A 1042 -2.88 -15.85 65.29
N THR A 1043 -3.76 -14.97 64.84
CA THR A 1043 -4.33 -13.86 65.62
C THR A 1043 -5.24 -14.35 66.75
N LYS A 1044 -5.50 -13.50 67.77
CA LYS A 1044 -6.41 -13.84 68.89
C LYS A 1044 -7.84 -14.17 68.43
N GLU A 1045 -8.28 -13.56 67.32
CA GLU A 1045 -9.57 -13.78 66.67
C GLU A 1045 -9.65 -15.21 66.10
N GLU A 1046 -8.61 -15.63 65.36
CA GLU A 1046 -8.52 -16.95 64.73
C GLU A 1046 -8.41 -18.06 65.77
N LYS A 1047 -7.70 -17.82 66.88
CA LYS A 1047 -7.63 -18.77 68.01
C LYS A 1047 -8.99 -18.94 68.72
N ARG A 1048 -9.85 -17.92 68.75
CA ARG A 1048 -11.23 -18.04 69.27
C ARG A 1048 -12.13 -18.79 68.30
N GLN A 1049 -12.06 -18.49 67.00
CA GLN A 1049 -12.85 -19.18 65.98
C GLN A 1049 -12.48 -20.67 65.88
N MET A 1050 -11.19 -21.02 66.00
CA MET A 1050 -10.74 -22.42 65.98
C MET A 1050 -11.18 -23.20 67.23
N LYS A 1051 -11.22 -22.55 68.41
CA LYS A 1051 -11.78 -23.15 69.64
C LYS A 1051 -13.29 -23.33 69.57
N GLN A 1052 -14.01 -22.38 68.95
CA GLN A 1052 -15.46 -22.51 68.70
C GLN A 1052 -15.74 -23.67 67.74
N LYS A 1053 -14.99 -23.75 66.64
CA LYS A 1053 -15.13 -24.81 65.62
C LYS A 1053 -14.78 -26.20 66.13
N LYS A 1054 -13.83 -26.33 67.07
CA LYS A 1054 -13.54 -27.60 67.78
C LYS A 1054 -14.62 -28.02 68.77
N LYS A 1055 -15.40 -27.07 69.30
CA LYS A 1055 -16.52 -27.33 70.22
C LYS A 1055 -17.79 -27.75 69.46
N ASP A 1056 -17.97 -27.23 68.26
CA ASP A 1056 -19.13 -27.54 67.40
C ASP A 1056 -18.95 -28.84 66.57
N THR A 1057 -17.77 -29.45 66.58
CA THR A 1057 -17.46 -30.68 65.81
C THR A 1057 -17.39 -31.96 66.65
N SER A 1058 -17.64 -31.90 67.96
CA SER A 1058 -17.64 -33.09 68.83
C SER A 1058 -19.00 -33.78 68.96
N ASP A 1059 -20.09 -33.17 68.50
CA ASP A 1059 -21.45 -33.72 68.65
C ASP A 1059 -22.15 -33.83 67.27
N GLU A 1060 -21.87 -34.88 66.50
CA GLU A 1060 -22.87 -35.61 65.66
C GLU A 1060 -22.22 -36.75 64.83
N PRO A 1061 -22.82 -37.96 64.77
CA PRO A 1061 -22.24 -39.10 64.09
C PRO A 1061 -22.64 -39.23 62.60
N LEU A 1062 -21.67 -39.65 61.79
CA LEU A 1062 -21.69 -39.88 60.35
C LEU A 1062 -22.69 -40.97 59.88
N ARG A 1063 -23.46 -40.67 58.80
CA ARG A 1063 -24.07 -41.68 57.91
C ARG A 1063 -23.58 -41.49 56.48
N GLY A 1064 -23.09 -42.58 55.88
CA GLY A 1064 -22.52 -42.62 54.53
C GLY A 1064 -23.55 -42.61 53.39
N PRO A 1065 -23.09 -42.44 52.13
CA PRO A 1065 -23.96 -42.14 51.01
C PRO A 1065 -24.46 -43.41 50.32
N ASN A 1066 -25.74 -43.43 49.95
CA ASN A 1066 -26.28 -44.37 48.98
C ASN A 1066 -26.89 -43.62 47.79
N THR A 1067 -26.64 -44.22 46.64
CA THR A 1067 -27.04 -43.91 45.26
C THR A 1067 -28.50 -43.45 45.06
N GLN A 1068 -28.73 -42.54 44.09
CA GLN A 1068 -29.67 -42.66 42.95
C GLN A 1068 -30.16 -41.31 42.38
N ASN A 1069 -30.33 -41.31 41.04
CA ASN A 1069 -31.37 -40.63 40.24
C ASN A 1069 -31.31 -39.10 40.04
N THR A 1070 -30.93 -38.63 38.84
CA THR A 1070 -31.73 -38.41 37.60
C THR A 1070 -32.64 -37.16 37.61
N MET A 1071 -32.39 -36.32 36.59
CA MET A 1071 -33.32 -35.41 35.87
C MET A 1071 -34.16 -34.41 36.66
N ARG A 1072 -34.04 -33.11 36.31
CA ARG A 1072 -35.02 -32.44 35.41
C ARG A 1072 -34.63 -30.99 35.14
N TRP A 1073 -34.82 -30.60 33.88
CA TRP A 1073 -35.03 -29.23 33.42
C TRP A 1073 -36.29 -28.63 34.04
N THR A 1074 -36.25 -27.34 34.41
CA THR A 1074 -37.29 -26.35 34.07
C THR A 1074 -36.77 -24.92 34.28
N ALA A 1075 -37.05 -24.10 33.24
CA ALA A 1075 -37.10 -22.65 33.09
C ALA A 1075 -36.83 -21.70 34.28
N GLY A 1076 -36.08 -20.65 33.95
CA GLY A 1076 -35.95 -19.36 34.64
C GLY A 1076 -35.20 -18.40 33.73
#